data_AF-A0A3A1NFD2-F1
#
_entry.id   AF-A0A3A1NFD2-F1
#
_cell.length_a   1.000
_cell.length_b   1.000
_cell.length_c   1.000
_cell.angle_alpha   90.00
_cell.angle_beta   90.00
_cell.angle_gamma   90.00
#
_symmetry.space_group_name_H-M   'P 1'
#
loop_
_entity.id
_entity.type
_entity.pdbx_description
1 polymer ?
#
loop_
_entity_poly.entity_id
_entity_poly.type
_entity_poly.pdbx_seq_one_letter_code
_entity_poly.pdbx_strand_id
1 'polypeptide(L)'
;MNENMKLEALLNPSVSLSIYEAQESVERQIRDIEQMIQENMDAIIVSPLEPERIVPVIEKAYDKGIPIILIDRKINSQKYTAYIGADNFEVGKNAGNIILSSGKRSINVVEVRATDQSSPGIERSQGLHQVIDRAPNVKEIETIDLAGDQMVDSFSHILDTAKTTIDYVYAFNDDTAHLLRQIAKRKGLQDQIKFIGTDGLNGSDGGIELVRNGILYATILYPTGGSEAVKLALRILNGEDVPKNNILNTIVIDRFNADIMKDQFDIIDEQHTDIENQFEVIERQKDQYYFQNSLLKITIISLAVILGLALYSIYSVVAIRKKNRQLQLTNEKVIVQRNQIEKIANEVKESNEAKLNFFTGLSHEFKTPITLILSSIESLKETFKSKGLKKAYEFELIQNNSNRLLRLVNNLLDFRKVEDQRFNIRASNTNLCLFSKKIFSDFKKEASRRSIDFKMVCNNENLEVYLDRNLMDKVYFNLLSNAFKFTPDNGKIDLVIEDQKGANKVVIIFRDNGIGIPKNELDQVFKPFFKGSNNRKNSSGIGLHLSKLFVELHMGKIEVRSVHGTEFRIELFKGKTHFNEDQVIIEPDVVETTAIDATEDLIDDESYLREEPRSEADMHTILIVEDNKELSSFLEKKLRLDYNIHVSDGTDAIERAFEIIPDIIICDVNLPNQNGFEICDILKKDLRTSHVPIIMLTALSDKDSYLMGLTSGADLYLTKPFSYSILMQSIKSLLYNREKLRIYYTNNIYKIEQTASFGNTEQDFVKAMNGDIKDNLDNPNFSVEQLADNLNISRSQLYRKVKAILGISISDYINNFKLQRAKSMLETTSLSVSEIAYSNGFSSPNYFSTAFKQKYGDSPDSYRKTFGKK
;
A
#
# COMPACT_ATOMS: atom_id res chain seq x y z
N MET A 1 37.54 41.89 74.19
CA MET A 1 36.29 42.65 73.95
C MET A 1 35.60 42.24 72.65
N ASN A 2 36.22 42.43 71.47
CA ASN A 2 35.60 42.12 70.17
C ASN A 2 35.17 40.65 70.02
N GLU A 3 36.03 39.69 70.40
CA GLU A 3 35.69 38.26 70.34
C GLU A 3 34.49 37.90 71.21
N ASN A 4 34.42 38.44 72.44
CA ASN A 4 33.28 38.27 73.34
C ASN A 4 31.97 38.83 72.74
N MET A 5 32.04 39.92 71.96
CA MET A 5 30.87 40.47 71.26
C MET A 5 30.45 39.60 70.08
N LYS A 6 31.41 39.10 69.28
CA LYS A 6 31.13 38.20 68.14
C LYS A 6 30.48 36.91 68.60
N LEU A 7 31.01 36.29 69.65
CA LEU A 7 30.44 35.06 70.19
C LEU A 7 29.01 35.28 70.69
N GLU A 8 28.76 36.37 71.43
CA GLU A 8 27.40 36.70 71.88
C GLU A 8 26.46 36.94 70.70
N ALA A 9 26.93 37.57 69.62
CA ALA A 9 26.15 37.73 68.40
C ALA A 9 25.87 36.38 67.70
N LEU A 10 26.83 35.46 67.66
CA LEU A 10 26.64 34.11 67.11
C LEU A 10 25.58 33.31 67.88
N LEU A 11 25.52 33.46 69.19
CA LEU A 11 24.50 32.84 70.05
C LEU A 11 23.08 33.38 69.82
N ASN A 12 22.95 34.54 69.17
CA ASN A 12 21.67 35.22 68.94
C ASN A 12 21.42 35.40 67.43
N PRO A 13 20.67 34.49 66.78
CA PRO A 13 20.49 34.47 65.31
C PRO A 13 19.85 35.75 64.72
N SER A 14 19.24 36.60 65.55
CA SER A 14 18.64 37.88 65.16
C SER A 14 19.64 39.05 65.15
N VAL A 15 20.90 38.83 65.56
CA VAL A 15 21.92 39.88 65.66
C VAL A 15 22.88 39.78 64.48
N SER A 16 23.05 40.91 63.77
CA SER A 16 24.15 41.11 62.83
C SER A 16 25.10 42.14 63.42
N LEU A 17 26.29 41.70 63.84
CA LEU A 17 27.29 42.57 64.48
C LEU A 17 28.36 43.02 63.47
N SER A 18 28.52 44.34 63.33
CA SER A 18 29.62 44.96 62.59
C SER A 18 30.55 45.70 63.55
N ILE A 19 31.85 45.41 63.50
CA ILE A 19 32.87 46.02 64.38
C ILE A 19 33.80 46.90 63.55
N TYR A 20 34.06 48.13 64.03
CA TYR A 20 34.95 49.11 63.41
C TYR A 20 36.06 49.48 64.41
N GLU A 21 37.32 49.43 63.98
CA GLU A 21 38.48 49.75 64.81
C GLU A 21 39.09 51.10 64.40
N ALA A 22 39.05 52.07 65.32
CA ALA A 22 39.49 53.44 65.08
C ALA A 22 41.02 53.63 65.08
N GLN A 23 41.80 52.62 65.49
CA GLN A 23 43.27 52.67 65.55
C GLN A 23 43.80 53.95 66.22
N GLU A 24 43.27 54.28 67.40
CA GLU A 24 43.63 55.47 68.20
C GLU A 24 43.37 56.84 67.54
N SER A 25 42.69 56.89 66.38
CA SER A 25 42.30 58.16 65.73
C SER A 25 40.85 58.53 66.04
N VAL A 26 40.65 59.64 66.74
CA VAL A 26 39.31 60.19 67.01
C VAL A 26 38.60 60.61 65.72
N GLU A 27 39.32 61.14 64.73
CA GLU A 27 38.75 61.51 63.43
C GLU A 27 38.23 60.29 62.67
N ARG A 28 38.90 59.14 62.81
CA ARG A 28 38.41 57.88 62.26
C ARG A 28 37.18 57.39 63.03
N GLN A 29 37.22 57.41 64.36
CA GLN A 29 36.08 57.01 65.18
C GLN A 29 34.83 57.84 64.88
N ILE A 30 34.98 59.16 64.69
CA ILE A 30 33.87 60.03 64.27
C ILE A 30 33.32 59.60 62.91
N ARG A 31 34.17 59.34 61.91
CA ARG A 31 33.73 58.88 60.59
C ARG A 31 33.00 57.54 60.64
N ASP A 32 33.49 56.60 61.45
CA ASP A 32 32.87 55.28 61.61
C ASP A 32 31.46 55.41 62.22
N ILE A 33 31.29 56.25 63.24
CA ILE A 33 29.96 56.53 63.83
C ILE A 33 29.06 57.26 62.83
N GLU A 34 29.58 58.21 62.05
CA GLU A 34 28.80 58.87 61.00
C GLU A 34 28.33 57.90 59.92
N GLN A 35 29.13 56.90 59.58
CA GLN A 35 28.74 55.82 58.67
C GLN A 35 27.62 54.96 59.28
N MET A 36 27.74 54.55 60.54
CA MET A 36 26.67 53.80 61.23
C MET A 36 25.35 54.56 61.28
N ILE A 37 25.41 55.89 61.47
CA ILE A 37 24.23 56.77 61.41
C ILE A 37 23.62 56.82 60.00
N GLN A 38 24.43 56.76 58.94
CA GLN A 38 23.97 56.75 57.55
C GLN A 38 23.34 55.40 57.17
N GLU A 39 23.90 54.31 57.69
CA GLU A 39 23.41 52.94 57.48
C GLU A 39 22.15 52.62 58.31
N ASN A 40 21.70 53.55 59.17
CA ASN A 40 20.57 53.38 60.10
C ASN A 40 20.73 52.13 60.99
N MET A 41 21.90 51.97 61.61
CA MET A 41 22.14 50.89 62.57
C MET A 41 21.12 50.95 63.72
N ASP A 42 20.59 49.77 64.11
CA ASP A 42 19.55 49.66 65.13
C ASP A 42 20.03 50.10 66.52
N ALA A 43 21.31 49.87 66.83
CA ALA A 43 21.98 50.37 68.04
C ALA A 43 23.48 50.55 67.77
N ILE A 44 24.14 51.46 68.51
CA ILE A 44 25.58 51.71 68.39
C ILE A 44 26.24 51.49 69.75
N ILE A 45 27.24 50.59 69.78
CA ILE A 45 28.11 50.36 70.93
C ILE A 45 29.45 51.06 70.67
N VAL A 46 29.92 51.90 71.60
CA VAL A 46 31.12 52.73 71.39
C VAL A 46 31.96 52.85 72.67
N SER A 47 33.27 52.61 72.55
CA SER A 47 34.26 53.02 73.56
C SER A 47 34.92 54.33 73.12
N PRO A 48 34.51 55.50 73.66
CA PRO A 48 34.98 56.80 73.18
C PRO A 48 36.47 57.03 73.47
N LEU A 49 37.27 57.29 72.43
CA LEU A 49 38.70 57.57 72.59
C LEU A 49 38.98 58.86 73.37
N GLU A 50 38.27 59.94 73.05
CA GLU A 50 38.33 61.23 73.73
C GLU A 50 36.94 61.66 74.25
N PRO A 51 36.81 62.06 75.53
CA PRO A 51 35.52 62.31 76.16
C PRO A 51 34.80 63.59 75.69
N GLU A 52 35.51 64.52 75.04
CA GLU A 52 34.94 65.80 74.58
C GLU A 52 34.72 65.82 73.06
N ARG A 53 35.74 65.47 72.27
CA ARG A 53 35.70 65.61 70.79
C ARG A 53 34.67 64.70 70.11
N ILE A 54 34.30 63.59 70.73
CA ILE A 54 33.33 62.64 70.16
C ILE A 54 31.88 63.02 70.47
N VAL A 55 31.63 63.91 71.44
CA VAL A 55 30.28 64.28 71.89
C VAL A 55 29.37 64.69 70.73
N PRO A 56 29.77 65.57 69.79
CA PRO A 56 28.86 66.04 68.73
C PRO A 56 28.30 64.91 67.85
N VAL A 57 29.10 63.88 67.54
CA VAL A 57 28.64 62.76 66.70
C VAL A 57 27.75 61.79 67.48
N ILE A 58 28.02 61.61 68.78
CA ILE A 58 27.17 60.79 69.66
C ILE A 58 25.81 61.44 69.86
N GLU A 59 25.77 62.75 70.14
CA GLU A 59 24.50 63.48 70.28
C GLU A 59 23.70 63.46 68.99
N LYS A 60 24.36 63.56 67.83
CA LYS A 60 23.73 63.43 66.51
C LYS A 60 23.07 62.06 66.29
N ALA A 61 23.68 60.98 66.77
CA ALA A 61 23.10 59.64 66.71
C ALA A 61 21.92 59.49 67.69
N TYR A 62 22.09 59.98 68.91
CA TYR A 62 21.07 59.96 69.96
C TYR A 62 19.82 60.75 69.58
N ASP A 63 19.99 61.97 69.04
CA ASP A 63 18.87 62.84 68.62
C ASP A 63 18.13 62.27 67.39
N LYS A 64 18.75 61.35 66.63
CA LYS A 64 18.09 60.55 65.59
C LYS A 64 17.31 59.35 66.13
N GLY A 65 17.36 59.10 67.43
CA GLY A 65 16.68 57.98 68.09
C GLY A 65 17.44 56.66 68.05
N ILE A 66 18.72 56.66 67.63
CA ILE A 66 19.56 55.46 67.67
C ILE A 66 20.05 55.27 69.12
N PRO A 67 19.77 54.12 69.77
CA PRO A 67 20.31 53.82 71.08
C PRO A 67 21.83 53.76 71.10
N ILE A 68 22.45 54.54 72.00
CA ILE A 68 23.91 54.60 72.14
C ILE A 68 24.32 53.96 73.46
N ILE A 69 25.17 52.94 73.36
CA ILE A 69 25.72 52.21 74.49
C ILE A 69 27.20 52.55 74.59
N LEU A 70 27.55 53.32 75.62
CA LEU A 70 28.94 53.61 75.93
C LEU A 70 29.54 52.41 76.65
N ILE A 71 30.65 51.88 76.16
CA ILE A 71 31.37 50.78 76.80
C ILE A 71 32.75 51.24 77.24
N ASP A 72 33.18 50.82 78.43
CA ASP A 72 34.51 51.10 79.01
C ASP A 72 34.71 52.59 79.37
N ARG A 73 34.75 53.48 78.37
CA ARG A 73 34.99 54.92 78.52
C ARG A 73 33.70 55.75 78.49
N LYS A 74 33.69 56.88 79.19
CA LYS A 74 32.54 57.81 79.25
C LYS A 74 32.79 59.06 78.38
N ILE A 75 31.72 59.76 78.03
CA ILE A 75 31.76 61.08 77.37
C ILE A 75 31.28 62.17 78.33
N ASN A 76 31.65 63.43 78.07
CA ASN A 76 31.18 64.59 78.84
C ASN A 76 29.82 65.10 78.35
N SER A 77 28.82 64.21 78.26
CA SER A 77 27.43 64.51 77.93
C SER A 77 26.49 63.48 78.57
N GLN A 78 25.23 63.86 78.78
CA GLN A 78 24.18 62.97 79.27
C GLN A 78 23.36 62.32 78.15
N LYS A 79 23.61 62.67 76.89
CA LYS A 79 22.89 62.18 75.71
C LYS A 79 23.47 60.85 75.20
N TYR A 80 23.23 59.79 75.95
CA TYR A 80 23.45 58.40 75.56
C TYR A 80 22.41 57.53 76.27
N THR A 81 22.18 56.32 75.75
CA THR A 81 21.11 55.44 76.23
C THR A 81 21.53 54.68 77.48
N ALA A 82 22.68 54.01 77.43
CA ALA A 82 23.23 53.30 78.57
C ALA A 82 24.75 53.31 78.56
N TYR A 83 25.36 53.19 79.74
CA TYR A 83 26.78 52.96 79.94
C TYR A 83 26.99 51.57 80.52
N ILE A 84 28.03 50.88 80.06
CA ILE A 84 28.51 49.63 80.62
C ILE A 84 30.03 49.67 80.81
N GLY A 85 30.50 49.34 81.99
CA GLY A 85 31.94 49.35 82.28
C GLY A 85 32.21 48.97 83.72
N ALA A 86 33.47 48.69 84.05
CA ALA A 86 33.82 48.40 85.43
C ALA A 86 33.84 49.67 86.28
N ASP A 87 33.65 49.49 87.59
CA ASP A 87 33.82 50.57 88.56
C ASP A 87 35.30 50.89 88.77
N ASN A 88 35.83 51.83 87.99
CA ASN A 88 37.23 52.24 88.06
C ASN A 88 37.60 52.87 89.42
N PHE A 89 36.62 53.46 90.11
CA PHE A 89 36.83 53.96 91.46
C PHE A 89 37.02 52.81 92.47
N GLU A 90 36.18 51.78 92.41
CA GLU A 90 36.37 50.58 93.24
C GLU A 90 37.64 49.81 92.87
N VAL A 91 38.09 49.82 91.60
CA VAL A 91 39.40 49.27 91.19
C VAL A 91 40.53 49.96 91.97
N GLY A 92 40.59 51.30 91.95
CA GLY A 92 41.60 52.05 92.69
C GLY A 92 41.53 51.84 94.20
N LYS A 93 40.32 51.83 94.75
CA LYS A 93 40.07 51.56 96.17
C LYS A 93 40.52 50.16 96.58
N ASN A 94 40.31 49.15 95.73
CA ASN A 94 40.81 47.80 95.94
C ASN A 94 42.35 47.77 95.98
N ALA A 95 43.03 48.50 95.10
CA ALA A 95 44.49 48.64 95.16
C ALA A 95 44.94 49.22 96.50
N GLY A 96 44.27 50.29 96.96
CA GLY A 96 44.50 50.89 98.28
C GLY A 96 44.29 49.92 99.44
N ASN A 97 43.22 49.12 99.40
CA ASN A 97 42.91 48.12 100.42
C ASN A 97 43.98 47.01 100.49
N ILE A 98 44.50 46.58 99.34
CA ILE A 98 45.61 45.61 99.26
C ILE A 98 46.87 46.19 99.93
N ILE A 99 47.19 47.46 99.67
CA ILE A 99 48.33 48.15 100.26
C ILE A 99 48.20 48.19 101.80
N LEU A 100 47.01 48.53 102.32
CA LEU A 100 46.74 48.57 103.76
C LEU A 100 46.80 47.20 104.45
N SER A 101 46.50 46.11 103.74
CA SER A 101 46.52 44.75 104.30
C SER A 101 47.90 44.27 104.76
N SER A 102 48.98 45.01 104.43
CA SER A 102 50.37 44.62 104.69
C SER A 102 50.78 44.56 106.17
N GLY A 103 50.04 45.21 107.07
CA GLY A 103 50.32 45.23 108.52
C GLY A 103 51.61 45.96 108.93
N LYS A 104 52.30 46.64 107.99
CA LYS A 104 53.52 47.41 108.27
C LYS A 104 53.19 48.73 109.00
N ARG A 105 54.10 49.13 109.91
CA ARG A 105 54.00 50.40 110.68
C ARG A 105 54.15 51.65 109.82
N SER A 106 54.86 51.55 108.70
CA SER A 106 55.00 52.59 107.68
C SER A 106 55.05 51.89 106.33
N ILE A 107 54.28 52.36 105.35
CA ILE A 107 54.17 51.79 104.01
C ILE A 107 54.44 52.91 103.01
N ASN A 108 55.41 52.73 102.12
CA ASN A 108 55.71 53.69 101.09
C ASN A 108 55.21 53.21 99.71
N VAL A 109 54.43 54.05 99.03
CA VAL A 109 53.75 53.70 97.76
C VAL A 109 54.22 54.62 96.64
N VAL A 110 54.37 54.07 95.44
CA VAL A 110 54.50 54.83 94.19
C VAL A 110 53.29 54.51 93.31
N GLU A 111 52.57 55.54 92.89
CA GLU A 111 51.49 55.44 91.90
C GLU A 111 52.05 55.67 90.49
N VAL A 112 51.72 54.83 89.52
CA VAL A 112 52.13 54.98 88.12
C VAL A 112 50.91 54.97 87.20
N ARG A 113 50.62 56.13 86.63
CA ARG A 113 49.45 56.38 85.77
C ARG A 113 49.72 56.17 84.29
N ALA A 114 50.98 56.24 83.87
CA ALA A 114 51.39 56.12 82.48
C ALA A 114 50.68 57.09 81.50
N THR A 115 50.42 58.34 81.92
CA THR A 115 49.65 59.36 81.17
C THR A 115 48.19 59.00 80.87
N ASP A 116 47.60 58.05 81.60
CA ASP A 116 46.18 57.74 81.47
C ASP A 116 45.30 58.87 82.04
N GLN A 117 45.04 59.87 81.21
CA GLN A 117 44.12 60.98 81.48
C GLN A 117 42.66 60.63 81.13
N SER A 118 42.37 59.34 80.87
CA SER A 118 41.00 58.89 80.58
C SER A 118 40.14 58.86 81.86
N SER A 119 38.82 58.73 81.70
CA SER A 119 37.92 58.60 82.85
C SER A 119 38.29 57.42 83.76
N PRO A 120 38.65 56.21 83.25
CA PRO A 120 39.25 55.16 84.06
C PRO A 120 40.44 55.57 84.93
N GLY A 121 41.47 56.20 84.35
CA GLY A 121 42.68 56.57 85.08
C GLY A 121 42.40 57.57 86.20
N ILE A 122 41.58 58.57 85.94
CA ILE A 122 41.17 59.57 86.95
C ILE A 122 40.40 58.90 88.10
N GLU A 123 39.40 58.06 87.79
CA GLU A 123 38.58 57.36 88.78
C GLU A 123 39.43 56.39 89.63
N ARG A 124 40.37 55.65 89.01
CA ARG A 124 41.31 54.74 89.71
C ARG A 124 42.19 55.50 90.70
N SER A 125 42.74 56.63 90.30
CA SER A 125 43.56 57.44 91.21
C SER A 125 42.74 57.95 92.40
N GLN A 126 41.55 58.48 92.14
CA GLN A 126 40.65 58.95 93.20
C GLN A 126 40.27 57.84 94.19
N GLY A 127 40.00 56.64 93.68
CA GLY A 127 39.70 55.46 94.50
C GLY A 127 40.87 55.06 95.40
N LEU A 128 42.10 55.06 94.86
CA LEU A 128 43.31 54.80 95.62
C LEU A 128 43.46 55.80 96.77
N HIS A 129 43.43 57.09 96.45
CA HIS A 129 43.56 58.20 97.41
C HIS A 129 42.46 58.22 98.47
N GLN A 130 41.24 57.78 98.14
CA GLN A 130 40.16 57.63 99.13
C GLN A 130 40.58 56.72 100.30
N VAL A 131 41.42 55.72 100.02
CA VAL A 131 41.90 54.73 100.99
C VAL A 131 43.21 55.17 101.63
N ILE A 132 44.23 55.53 100.83
CA ILE A 132 45.57 55.80 101.35
C ILE A 132 45.67 57.13 102.12
N ASP A 133 44.95 58.18 101.72
CA ASP A 133 45.00 59.49 102.39
C ASP A 133 44.39 59.44 103.81
N ARG A 134 43.51 58.46 104.06
CA ARG A 134 42.89 58.24 105.37
C ARG A 134 43.76 57.39 106.31
N ALA A 135 44.85 56.82 105.81
CA ALA A 135 45.71 55.91 106.55
C ALA A 135 47.04 56.58 106.93
N PRO A 136 47.25 56.99 108.19
CA PRO A 136 48.44 57.75 108.59
C PRO A 136 49.75 56.93 108.51
N ASN A 137 49.66 55.61 108.36
CA ASN A 137 50.80 54.71 108.19
C ASN A 137 51.19 54.50 106.71
N VAL A 138 50.46 55.07 105.75
CA VAL A 138 50.81 55.04 104.33
C VAL A 138 51.35 56.41 103.92
N LYS A 139 52.50 56.42 103.27
CA LYS A 139 53.10 57.62 102.68
C LYS A 139 53.30 57.39 101.20
N GLU A 140 52.65 58.20 100.38
CA GLU A 140 52.97 58.24 98.97
C GLU A 140 54.34 58.93 98.79
N ILE A 141 55.25 58.26 98.09
CA ILE A 141 56.57 58.82 97.76
C ILE A 141 56.44 59.74 96.55
N GLU A 142 55.82 59.25 95.48
CA GLU A 142 55.72 59.96 94.20
C GLU A 142 54.61 59.36 93.34
N THR A 143 54.00 60.21 92.51
CA THR A 143 53.10 59.83 91.42
C THR A 143 53.83 60.03 90.09
N ILE A 144 53.94 58.98 89.28
CA ILE A 144 54.53 59.02 87.93
C ILE A 144 53.40 59.12 86.90
N ASP A 145 53.26 60.31 86.32
CA ASP A 145 52.32 60.61 85.24
C ASP A 145 53.06 60.82 83.90
N LEU A 146 53.91 59.85 83.54
CA LEU A 146 54.73 59.83 82.33
C LEU A 146 54.56 58.48 81.64
N ALA A 147 54.69 58.42 80.31
CA ALA A 147 54.59 57.19 79.52
C ALA A 147 55.91 56.88 78.78
N GLY A 148 56.02 55.65 78.27
CA GLY A 148 57.16 55.20 77.46
C GLY A 148 58.50 55.33 78.19
N ASP A 149 59.55 55.68 77.46
CA ASP A 149 60.92 55.78 78.00
C ASP A 149 61.03 56.79 79.16
N GLN A 150 60.23 57.86 79.14
CA GLN A 150 60.23 58.86 80.22
C GLN A 150 59.72 58.29 81.56
N MET A 151 58.73 57.39 81.50
CA MET A 151 58.25 56.65 82.67
C MET A 151 59.35 55.76 83.24
N VAL A 152 60.04 55.03 82.36
CA VAL A 152 61.13 54.11 82.71
C VAL A 152 62.27 54.87 83.41
N ASP A 153 62.67 56.00 82.83
CA ASP A 153 63.73 56.86 83.38
C ASP A 153 63.35 57.46 84.72
N SER A 154 62.12 57.97 84.85
CA SER A 154 61.59 58.53 86.10
C SER A 154 61.54 57.48 87.21
N PHE A 155 60.98 56.29 86.95
CA PHE A 155 60.93 55.21 87.94
C PHE A 155 62.32 54.72 88.33
N SER A 156 63.23 54.59 87.35
CA SER A 156 64.63 54.25 87.60
C SER A 156 65.32 55.29 88.51
N HIS A 157 65.07 56.59 88.28
CA HIS A 157 65.60 57.67 89.11
C HIS A 157 65.06 57.63 90.55
N ILE A 158 63.76 57.33 90.71
CA ILE A 158 63.14 57.16 92.04
C ILE A 158 63.80 56.02 92.80
N LEU A 159 64.06 54.89 92.14
CA LEU A 159 64.77 53.77 92.76
C LEU A 159 66.21 54.11 93.20
N ASP A 160 66.89 55.02 92.51
CA ASP A 160 68.27 55.44 92.86
C ASP A 160 68.30 56.52 93.95
N THR A 161 67.28 57.39 94.02
CA THR A 161 67.28 58.59 94.87
C THR A 161 66.43 58.48 96.13
N ALA A 162 65.52 57.50 96.20
CA ALA A 162 64.64 57.32 97.34
C ALA A 162 65.43 57.05 98.63
N LYS A 163 65.32 57.95 99.60
CA LYS A 163 65.90 57.79 100.95
C LYS A 163 65.15 56.76 101.81
N THR A 164 63.98 56.34 101.37
CA THR A 164 63.07 55.41 102.05
C THR A 164 62.75 54.22 101.15
N THR A 165 62.63 53.03 101.72
CA THR A 165 62.31 51.80 100.97
C THR A 165 60.91 51.89 100.38
N ILE A 166 60.77 51.70 99.07
CA ILE A 166 59.47 51.59 98.40
C ILE A 166 58.89 50.21 98.75
N ASP A 167 57.66 50.17 99.25
CA ASP A 167 57.00 48.92 99.64
C ASP A 167 56.03 48.43 98.56
N TYR A 168 55.33 49.35 97.90
CA TYR A 168 54.33 49.04 96.87
C TYR A 168 54.46 49.96 95.67
N VAL A 169 54.25 49.40 94.48
CA VAL A 169 54.06 50.12 93.23
C VAL A 169 52.68 49.73 92.70
N TYR A 170 51.81 50.70 92.51
CA TYR A 170 50.52 50.49 91.86
C TYR A 170 50.56 51.10 90.45
N ALA A 171 50.38 50.24 89.45
CA ALA A 171 50.33 50.65 88.05
C ALA A 171 48.94 50.41 87.48
N PHE A 172 48.49 51.33 86.62
CA PHE A 172 47.12 51.32 86.08
C PHE A 172 46.85 50.26 85.02
N ASN A 173 47.86 49.50 84.59
CA ASN A 173 47.68 48.30 83.80
C ASN A 173 48.76 47.25 84.13
N ASP A 174 48.50 45.99 83.79
CA ASP A 174 49.39 44.86 84.10
C ASP A 174 50.72 44.92 83.34
N ASP A 175 50.70 45.40 82.09
CA ASP A 175 51.90 45.56 81.26
C ASP A 175 52.89 46.56 81.87
N THR A 176 52.39 47.69 82.35
CA THR A 176 53.19 48.71 83.05
C THR A 176 53.69 48.14 84.37
N ALA A 177 52.85 47.44 85.13
CA ALA A 177 53.27 46.79 86.37
C ALA A 177 54.42 45.80 86.13
N HIS A 178 54.32 44.99 85.08
CA HIS A 178 55.33 44.02 84.68
C HIS A 178 56.63 44.71 84.23
N LEU A 179 56.53 45.77 83.40
CA LEU A 179 57.69 46.55 82.96
C LEU A 179 58.44 47.17 84.15
N LEU A 180 57.73 47.78 85.09
CA LEU A 180 58.30 48.36 86.31
C LEU A 180 58.97 47.29 87.18
N ARG A 181 58.38 46.09 87.29
CA ARG A 181 59.00 44.95 87.98
C ARG A 181 60.31 44.53 87.31
N GLN A 182 60.38 44.53 85.97
CA GLN A 182 61.62 44.22 85.26
C GLN A 182 62.71 45.26 85.51
N ILE A 183 62.36 46.54 85.59
CA ILE A 183 63.30 47.63 85.94
C ILE A 183 63.84 47.42 87.36
N ALA A 184 62.96 47.16 88.33
CA ALA A 184 63.38 46.86 89.71
C ALA A 184 64.27 45.61 89.78
N LYS A 185 64.02 44.59 88.94
CA LYS A 185 64.85 43.39 88.81
C LYS A 185 66.26 43.68 88.31
N ARG A 186 66.41 44.59 87.34
CA ARG A 186 67.74 45.03 86.87
C ARG A 186 68.55 45.72 87.98
N LYS A 187 67.89 46.29 88.98
CA LYS A 187 68.52 46.92 90.15
C LYS A 187 68.59 46.03 91.40
N GLY A 188 68.12 44.78 91.33
CA GLY A 188 68.13 43.85 92.48
C GLY A 188 67.12 44.17 93.59
N LEU A 189 66.11 45.02 93.32
CA LEU A 189 65.11 45.48 94.30
C LEU A 189 63.77 44.75 94.19
N GLN A 190 63.70 43.73 93.35
CA GLN A 190 62.44 43.17 92.89
C GLN A 190 61.65 42.40 93.97
N ASP A 191 62.33 41.86 94.98
CA ASP A 191 61.72 41.13 96.08
C ASP A 191 61.39 42.03 97.29
N GLN A 192 61.82 43.29 97.24
CA GLN A 192 61.54 44.30 98.26
C GLN A 192 60.25 45.07 97.96
N ILE A 193 59.92 45.21 96.68
CA ILE A 193 58.78 46.00 96.19
C ILE A 193 57.68 45.05 95.70
N LYS A 194 56.45 45.27 96.16
CA LYS A 194 55.25 44.57 95.67
C LYS A 194 54.59 45.36 94.56
N PHE A 195 54.35 44.72 93.42
CA PHE A 195 53.75 45.37 92.25
C PHE A 195 52.29 44.97 92.12
N ILE A 196 51.41 45.96 92.05
CA ILE A 196 49.97 45.79 91.86
C ILE A 196 49.64 46.33 90.47
N GLY A 197 49.08 45.46 89.62
CA GLY A 197 48.57 45.84 88.31
C GLY A 197 47.04 45.96 88.29
N THR A 198 46.52 46.30 87.12
CA THR A 198 45.08 46.34 86.80
C THR A 198 44.92 45.71 85.43
N ASP A 199 43.84 44.96 85.21
CA ASP A 199 43.33 44.37 83.96
C ASP A 199 42.91 42.92 84.25
N GLY A 200 43.82 42.12 84.81
CA GLY A 200 43.54 40.75 85.20
C GLY A 200 43.17 39.84 84.02
N LEU A 201 43.80 40.07 82.85
CA LEU A 201 43.55 39.28 81.65
C LEU A 201 44.04 37.82 81.80
N ASN A 202 43.32 36.89 81.18
CA ASN A 202 43.78 35.52 80.96
C ASN A 202 44.78 35.46 79.80
N GLY A 203 45.76 34.55 79.87
CA GLY A 203 46.78 34.37 78.83
C GLY A 203 48.20 34.21 79.40
N SER A 204 49.17 33.84 78.56
CA SER A 204 50.55 33.58 78.97
C SER A 204 51.26 34.78 79.61
N ASP A 205 50.91 35.98 79.17
CA ASP A 205 51.48 37.24 79.64
C ASP A 205 50.45 38.12 80.37
N GLY A 206 49.25 37.58 80.62
CA GLY A 206 48.16 38.30 81.28
C GLY A 206 48.35 38.43 82.79
N GLY A 207 47.67 39.40 83.41
CA GLY A 207 47.78 39.69 84.85
C GLY A 207 47.62 38.48 85.77
N ILE A 208 46.71 37.56 85.44
CA ILE A 208 46.46 36.36 86.25
C ILE A 208 47.72 35.48 86.28
N GLU A 209 48.33 35.27 85.13
CA GLU A 209 49.54 34.46 84.98
C GLU A 209 50.75 35.14 85.62
N LEU A 210 50.85 36.47 85.50
CA LEU A 210 51.89 37.25 86.15
C LEU A 210 51.79 37.16 87.69
N VAL A 211 50.58 37.13 88.26
CA VAL A 211 50.37 36.89 89.70
C VAL A 211 50.71 35.46 90.08
N ARG A 212 50.26 34.47 89.29
CA ARG A 212 50.54 33.04 89.53
C ARG A 212 52.03 32.73 89.54
N ASN A 213 52.79 33.38 88.64
CA ASN A 213 54.24 33.27 88.55
C ASN A 213 55.00 34.10 89.61
N GLY A 214 54.28 34.82 90.49
CA GLY A 214 54.87 35.66 91.53
C GLY A 214 55.59 36.91 91.00
N ILE A 215 55.32 37.30 89.75
CA ILE A 215 55.88 38.51 89.14
C ILE A 215 55.12 39.74 89.67
N LEU A 216 53.78 39.68 89.69
CA LEU A 216 52.91 40.66 90.33
C LEU A 216 52.45 40.15 91.69
N TYR A 217 52.30 41.07 92.65
CA TYR A 217 51.74 40.76 93.96
C TYR A 217 50.23 40.53 93.91
N ALA A 218 49.55 41.37 93.12
CA ALA A 218 48.14 41.26 92.79
C ALA A 218 47.86 41.99 91.47
N THR A 219 46.78 41.62 90.81
CA THR A 219 46.15 42.40 89.74
C THR A 219 44.68 42.60 90.08
N ILE A 220 44.06 43.65 89.57
CA ILE A 220 42.65 43.93 89.79
C ILE A 220 41.92 43.69 88.48
N LEU A 221 41.00 42.72 88.46
CA LEU A 221 40.25 42.34 87.26
C LEU A 221 39.44 43.53 86.75
N TYR A 222 39.71 43.90 85.51
CA TYR A 222 38.95 44.89 84.77
C TYR A 222 38.15 44.18 83.66
N PRO A 223 36.86 43.88 83.88
CA PRO A 223 36.06 43.18 82.88
C PRO A 223 35.85 44.05 81.63
N THR A 224 36.14 43.48 80.46
CA THR A 224 36.05 44.19 79.16
C THR A 224 34.63 44.50 78.69
N GLY A 225 33.59 43.90 79.30
CA GLY A 225 32.17 44.22 79.06
C GLY A 225 31.57 43.82 77.70
N GLY A 226 32.34 43.22 76.79
CA GLY A 226 31.91 42.94 75.40
C GLY A 226 30.57 42.20 75.27
N SER A 227 30.46 40.98 75.83
CA SER A 227 29.20 40.20 75.74
C SER A 227 28.02 40.91 76.39
N GLU A 228 28.23 41.52 77.55
CA GLU A 228 27.18 42.23 78.27
C GLU A 228 26.70 43.49 77.51
N ALA A 229 27.57 44.13 76.71
CA ALA A 229 27.16 45.24 75.85
C ALA A 229 26.20 44.79 74.73
N VAL A 230 26.45 43.62 74.12
CA VAL A 230 25.54 43.05 73.10
C VAL A 230 24.21 42.65 73.73
N LYS A 231 24.23 42.00 74.91
CA LYS A 231 23.01 41.68 75.66
C LYS A 231 22.22 42.93 76.05
N LEU A 232 22.91 43.98 76.50
CA LEU A 232 22.29 45.25 76.84
C LEU A 232 21.65 45.91 75.61
N ALA A 233 22.31 45.88 74.46
CA ALA A 233 21.76 46.35 73.20
C ALA A 233 20.48 45.61 72.82
N LEU A 234 20.49 44.28 72.91
CA LEU A 234 19.30 43.45 72.65
C LEU A 234 18.14 43.80 73.58
N ARG A 235 18.39 43.96 74.88
CA ARG A 235 17.36 44.33 75.87
C ARG A 235 16.75 45.71 75.56
N ILE A 236 17.58 46.68 75.19
CA ILE A 236 17.13 48.01 74.75
C ILE A 236 16.26 47.91 73.50
N LEU A 237 16.71 47.15 72.49
CA LEU A 237 15.97 46.98 71.23
C LEU A 237 14.64 46.23 71.41
N ASN A 238 14.58 45.33 72.40
CA ASN A 238 13.36 44.63 72.78
C ASN A 238 12.40 45.49 73.62
N GLY A 239 12.77 46.74 73.95
CA GLY A 239 11.95 47.67 74.73
C GLY A 239 11.93 47.38 76.23
N GLU A 240 12.92 46.65 76.76
CA GLU A 240 13.06 46.43 78.20
C GLU A 240 13.53 47.71 78.91
N ASP A 241 13.10 47.88 80.17
CA ASP A 241 13.62 48.94 81.04
C ASP A 241 15.02 48.55 81.54
N VAL A 242 16.03 49.31 81.09
CA VAL A 242 17.44 49.08 81.44
C VAL A 242 18.01 50.24 82.25
N PRO A 243 18.83 49.99 83.29
CA PRO A 243 19.52 51.04 84.00
C PRO A 243 20.43 51.85 83.06
N LYS A 244 20.50 53.17 83.26
CA LYS A 244 21.41 54.03 82.49
C LYS A 244 22.89 53.70 82.75
N ASN A 245 23.24 53.26 83.96
CA ASN A 245 24.60 52.87 84.33
C ASN A 245 24.61 51.40 84.74
N ASN A 246 25.33 50.57 83.99
CA ASN A 246 25.46 49.13 84.21
C ASN A 246 26.91 48.85 84.60
N ILE A 247 27.16 48.79 85.90
CA ILE A 247 28.51 48.66 86.44
C ILE A 247 28.88 47.19 86.57
N LEU A 248 30.00 46.82 85.97
CA LEU A 248 30.56 45.47 86.03
C LEU A 248 31.40 45.31 87.29
N ASN A 249 31.28 44.15 87.94
CA ASN A 249 32.01 43.86 89.16
C ASN A 249 33.50 43.66 88.88
N THR A 250 34.33 44.25 89.73
CA THR A 250 35.79 44.03 89.75
C THR A 250 36.15 43.14 90.95
N ILE A 251 37.25 42.40 90.83
CA ILE A 251 37.77 41.55 91.91
C ILE A 251 39.30 41.63 91.97
N VAL A 252 39.84 41.56 93.18
CA VAL A 252 41.29 41.43 93.38
C VAL A 252 41.71 40.00 93.07
N ILE A 253 42.69 39.85 92.20
CA ILE A 253 43.34 38.59 91.89
C ILE A 253 44.74 38.61 92.52
N ASP A 254 44.94 37.76 93.52
CA ASP A 254 46.21 37.59 94.21
C ASP A 254 46.62 36.11 94.21
N ARG A 255 47.75 35.79 94.82
CA ARG A 255 48.26 34.40 94.86
C ARG A 255 47.30 33.38 95.48
N PHE A 256 46.28 33.80 96.24
CA PHE A 256 45.36 32.89 96.92
C PHE A 256 44.18 32.48 96.03
N ASN A 257 43.84 33.26 95.01
CA ASN A 257 42.74 32.96 94.08
C ASN A 257 43.17 32.89 92.60
N ALA A 258 44.41 33.24 92.25
CA ALA A 258 44.90 33.23 90.87
C ALA A 258 44.76 31.87 90.18
N ASP A 259 45.04 30.75 90.88
CA ASP A 259 44.89 29.41 90.32
C ASP A 259 43.44 29.11 89.93
N ILE A 260 42.49 29.36 90.85
CA ILE A 260 41.07 29.15 90.59
C ILE A 260 40.58 30.07 89.46
N MET A 261 41.01 31.34 89.47
CA MET A 261 40.65 32.29 88.41
C MET A 261 41.17 31.83 87.05
N LYS A 262 42.43 31.39 86.97
CA LYS A 262 43.02 30.84 85.76
C LYS A 262 42.22 29.65 85.25
N ASP A 263 41.92 28.69 86.12
CA ASP A 263 41.15 27.49 85.76
C ASP A 263 39.74 27.86 85.25
N GLN A 264 39.07 28.84 85.89
CA GLN A 264 37.75 29.28 85.43
C GLN A 264 37.80 29.96 84.06
N PHE A 265 38.77 30.85 83.82
CA PHE A 265 38.89 31.50 82.52
C PHE A 265 39.34 30.53 81.42
N ASP A 266 40.20 29.55 81.74
CA ASP A 266 40.61 28.52 80.78
C ASP A 266 39.42 27.64 80.36
N ILE A 267 38.53 27.29 81.30
CA ILE A 267 37.27 26.59 80.98
C ILE A 267 36.38 27.45 80.07
N ILE A 268 36.30 28.77 80.30
CA ILE A 268 35.49 29.67 79.47
C ILE A 268 36.07 29.75 78.05
N ASP A 269 37.39 29.88 77.91
CA ASP A 269 38.06 29.93 76.61
C ASP A 269 37.92 28.60 75.84
N GLU A 270 37.98 27.45 76.54
CA GLU A 270 37.69 26.14 75.96
C GLU A 270 36.23 26.04 75.50
N GLN A 271 35.27 26.48 76.32
CA GLN A 271 33.84 26.52 75.96
C GLN A 271 33.57 27.42 74.76
N HIS A 272 34.22 28.59 74.66
CA HIS A 272 34.11 29.47 73.50
C HIS A 272 34.57 28.76 72.23
N THR A 273 35.73 28.10 72.28
CA THR A 273 36.27 27.32 71.15
C THR A 273 35.33 26.18 70.76
N ASP A 274 34.76 25.47 71.74
CA ASP A 274 33.79 24.41 71.50
C ASP A 274 32.50 24.92 70.83
N ILE A 275 32.01 26.09 71.25
CA ILE A 275 30.83 26.73 70.64
C ILE A 275 31.11 27.09 69.18
N GLU A 276 32.25 27.71 68.88
CA GLU A 276 32.65 28.04 67.50
C GLU A 276 32.72 26.77 66.63
N ASN A 277 33.35 25.71 67.13
CA ASN A 277 33.42 24.42 66.45
C ASN A 277 32.01 23.81 66.22
N GLN A 278 31.11 23.92 67.21
CA GLN A 278 29.73 23.46 67.06
C GLN A 278 28.97 24.24 65.99
N PHE A 279 29.14 25.56 65.92
CA PHE A 279 28.55 26.38 64.86
C PHE A 279 29.03 25.96 63.47
N GLU A 280 30.32 25.68 63.29
CA GLU A 280 30.84 25.14 62.02
C GLU A 280 30.21 23.78 61.66
N VAL A 281 30.06 22.89 62.65
CA VAL A 281 29.43 21.58 62.45
C VAL A 281 27.96 21.73 62.06
N ILE A 282 27.22 22.64 62.70
CA ILE A 282 25.81 22.91 62.40
C ILE A 282 25.66 23.42 60.96
N GLU A 283 26.47 24.38 60.52
CA GLU A 283 26.41 24.89 59.14
C GLU A 283 26.75 23.78 58.12
N ARG A 284 27.76 22.94 58.40
CA ARG A 284 28.05 21.76 57.54
C ARG A 284 26.88 20.78 57.50
N GLN A 285 26.23 20.51 58.62
CA GLN A 285 25.06 19.61 58.68
C GLN A 285 23.87 20.19 57.91
N LYS A 286 23.65 21.49 58.01
CA LYS A 286 22.60 22.22 57.29
C LYS A 286 22.81 22.15 55.78
N ASP A 287 24.04 22.36 55.31
CA ASP A 287 24.39 22.17 53.90
C ASP A 287 24.15 20.74 53.42
N GLN A 288 24.57 19.74 54.21
CA GLN A 288 24.32 18.34 53.92
C GLN A 288 22.81 18.02 53.88
N TYR A 289 22.04 18.55 54.82
CA TYR A 289 20.59 18.39 54.86
C TYR A 289 19.92 18.96 53.61
N TYR A 290 20.28 20.18 53.19
CA TYR A 290 19.73 20.79 51.98
C TYR A 290 20.10 19.99 50.73
N PHE A 291 21.33 19.47 50.64
CA PHE A 291 21.76 18.60 49.55
C PHE A 291 20.95 17.29 49.51
N GLN A 292 20.85 16.58 50.64
CA GLN A 292 20.10 15.33 50.74
C GLN A 292 18.61 15.50 50.42
N ASN A 293 17.99 16.55 50.95
CA ASN A 293 16.58 16.86 50.67
C ASN A 293 16.35 17.16 49.17
N SER A 294 17.28 17.86 48.53
CA SER A 294 17.22 18.13 47.08
C SER A 294 17.36 16.84 46.27
N LEU A 295 18.31 15.99 46.63
CA LEU A 295 18.51 14.68 45.98
C LEU A 295 17.29 13.77 46.12
N LEU A 296 16.68 13.74 47.31
CA LEU A 296 15.46 12.97 47.57
C LEU A 296 14.30 13.44 46.68
N LYS A 297 14.07 14.75 46.57
CA LYS A 297 13.04 15.31 45.69
C LYS A 297 13.26 14.93 44.23
N ILE A 298 14.51 15.04 43.73
CA ILE A 298 14.86 14.64 42.36
C ILE A 298 14.57 13.15 42.15
N THR A 299 14.91 12.31 43.12
CA THR A 299 14.70 10.85 43.06
C THR A 299 13.21 10.48 43.05
N ILE A 300 12.39 11.16 43.85
CA ILE A 300 10.92 10.95 43.87
C ILE A 300 10.32 11.37 42.52
N ILE A 301 10.73 12.52 41.98
CA ILE A 301 10.26 12.99 40.67
C ILE A 301 10.67 12.01 39.55
N SER A 302 11.91 11.55 39.53
CA SER A 302 12.37 10.59 38.52
C SER A 302 11.65 9.26 38.60
N LEU A 303 11.38 8.75 39.82
CA LEU A 303 10.58 7.55 40.03
C LEU A 303 9.15 7.71 39.51
N ALA A 304 8.51 8.85 39.77
CA ALA A 304 7.17 9.15 39.26
C ALA A 304 7.14 9.18 37.72
N VAL A 305 8.15 9.77 37.08
CA VAL A 305 8.29 9.78 35.62
C VAL A 305 8.47 8.37 35.07
N ILE A 306 9.34 7.55 35.66
CA ILE A 306 9.55 6.15 35.25
C ILE A 306 8.25 5.36 35.37
N LEU A 307 7.51 5.52 36.46
CA LEU A 307 6.25 4.82 36.70
C LEU A 307 5.17 5.27 35.70
N GLY A 308 5.10 6.57 35.38
CA GLY A 308 4.24 7.10 34.32
C GLY A 308 4.56 6.52 32.93
N LEU A 309 5.84 6.44 32.57
CA LEU A 309 6.28 5.84 31.32
C LEU A 309 5.99 4.33 31.25
N ALA A 310 6.15 3.61 32.36
CA ALA A 310 5.82 2.18 32.45
C ALA A 310 4.31 1.94 32.25
N LEU A 311 3.46 2.73 32.90
CA LEU A 311 2.00 2.68 32.71
C LEU A 311 1.61 3.00 31.28
N TYR A 312 2.20 4.04 30.69
CA TYR A 312 1.97 4.40 29.29
C TYR A 312 2.40 3.28 28.33
N SER A 313 3.56 2.65 28.58
CA SER A 313 4.04 1.51 27.79
C SER A 313 3.05 0.35 27.84
N ILE A 314 2.58 -0.05 29.04
CA ILE A 314 1.58 -1.11 29.19
C ILE A 314 0.28 -0.77 28.45
N TYR A 315 -0.22 0.45 28.62
CA TYR A 315 -1.43 0.93 27.92
C TYR A 315 -1.25 0.85 26.40
N SER A 316 -0.11 1.31 25.87
CA SER A 316 0.18 1.32 24.44
C SER A 316 0.20 -0.09 23.86
N VAL A 317 0.81 -1.06 24.55
CA VAL A 317 0.85 -2.48 24.12
C VAL A 317 -0.56 -3.06 24.07
N VAL A 318 -1.41 -2.79 25.06
CA VAL A 318 -2.80 -3.27 25.09
C VAL A 318 -3.61 -2.62 23.95
N ALA A 319 -3.47 -1.32 23.72
CA ALA A 319 -4.15 -0.60 22.66
C ALA A 319 -3.74 -1.11 21.26
N ILE A 320 -2.45 -1.34 21.03
CA ILE A 320 -1.91 -1.91 19.79
C ILE A 320 -2.44 -3.32 19.57
N ARG A 321 -2.43 -4.19 20.61
CA ARG A 321 -3.00 -5.54 20.52
C ARG A 321 -4.48 -5.52 20.14
N LYS A 322 -5.27 -4.62 20.72
CA LYS A 322 -6.70 -4.47 20.40
C LYS A 322 -6.91 -4.03 18.95
N LYS A 323 -6.14 -3.04 18.48
CA LYS A 323 -6.18 -2.59 17.08
C LYS A 323 -5.75 -3.69 16.10
N ASN A 324 -4.69 -4.43 16.39
CA ASN A 324 -4.23 -5.52 15.54
C ASN A 324 -5.28 -6.64 15.42
N ARG A 325 -5.94 -6.99 16.53
CA ARG A 325 -7.05 -7.96 16.50
C ARG A 325 -8.21 -7.46 15.64
N GLN A 326 -8.58 -6.18 15.74
CA GLN A 326 -9.63 -5.59 14.90
C GLN A 326 -9.23 -5.55 13.40
N LEU A 327 -7.95 -5.28 13.13
CA LEU A 327 -7.41 -5.29 11.77
C LEU A 327 -7.47 -6.70 11.18
N GLN A 328 -7.10 -7.72 11.96
CA GLN A 328 -7.14 -9.12 11.53
C GLN A 328 -8.56 -9.56 11.18
N LEU A 329 -9.54 -9.25 12.03
CA LEU A 329 -10.96 -9.54 11.76
C LEU A 329 -11.47 -8.83 10.50
N THR A 330 -11.05 -7.58 10.29
CA THR A 330 -11.41 -6.82 9.08
C THR A 330 -10.80 -7.45 7.83
N ASN A 331 -9.51 -7.82 7.88
CA ASN A 331 -8.82 -8.47 6.76
C ASN A 331 -9.46 -9.81 6.39
N GLU A 332 -9.80 -10.65 7.37
CA GLU A 332 -10.53 -11.89 7.12
C GLU A 332 -11.86 -11.63 6.42
N LYS A 333 -12.62 -10.63 6.89
CA LYS A 333 -13.90 -10.24 6.28
C LYS A 333 -13.73 -9.74 4.84
N VAL A 334 -12.70 -8.96 4.57
CA VAL A 334 -12.36 -8.45 3.23
C VAL A 334 -11.97 -9.59 2.29
N ILE A 335 -11.19 -10.57 2.75
CA ILE A 335 -10.83 -11.75 1.94
C ILE A 335 -12.09 -12.54 1.56
N VAL A 336 -12.98 -12.79 2.53
CA VAL A 336 -14.25 -13.50 2.26
C VAL A 336 -15.10 -12.72 1.25
N GLN A 337 -15.25 -11.41 1.41
CA GLN A 337 -15.99 -10.56 0.48
C GLN A 337 -15.37 -10.55 -0.91
N ARG A 338 -14.04 -10.44 -1.01
CA ARG A 338 -13.32 -10.48 -2.30
C ARG A 338 -13.57 -11.79 -3.03
N ASN A 339 -13.44 -12.92 -2.33
CA ASN A 339 -13.68 -14.24 -2.93
C ASN A 339 -15.14 -14.40 -3.38
N GLN A 340 -16.10 -13.85 -2.64
CA GLN A 340 -17.50 -13.81 -3.06
C GLN A 340 -17.73 -12.96 -4.32
N ILE A 341 -17.12 -11.77 -4.37
CA ILE A 341 -17.21 -10.88 -5.55
C ILE A 341 -16.61 -11.57 -6.77
N GLU A 342 -15.45 -12.21 -6.63
CA GLU A 342 -14.80 -12.92 -7.72
C GLU A 342 -15.66 -14.09 -8.24
N LYS A 343 -16.28 -14.85 -7.34
CA LYS A 343 -17.24 -15.90 -7.72
C LYS A 343 -18.43 -15.34 -8.50
N ILE A 344 -19.05 -14.27 -8.00
CA ILE A 344 -20.19 -13.61 -8.67
C ILE A 344 -19.77 -13.06 -10.02
N ALA A 345 -18.59 -12.45 -10.12
CA ALA A 345 -18.07 -11.90 -11.38
C ALA A 345 -17.88 -13.01 -12.43
N ASN A 346 -17.36 -14.17 -12.03
CA ASN A 346 -17.24 -15.32 -12.92
C ASN A 346 -18.61 -15.87 -13.37
N GLU A 347 -19.58 -16.03 -12.46
CA GLU A 347 -20.94 -16.46 -12.81
C GLU A 347 -21.63 -15.49 -13.78
N VAL A 348 -21.46 -14.18 -13.55
CA VAL A 348 -21.98 -13.14 -14.45
C VAL A 348 -21.31 -13.20 -15.81
N LYS A 349 -19.99 -13.41 -15.85
CA LYS A 349 -19.24 -13.55 -17.10
C LYS A 349 -19.73 -14.75 -17.92
N GLU A 350 -19.83 -15.93 -17.30
CA GLU A 350 -20.35 -17.13 -17.95
C GLU A 350 -21.78 -16.94 -18.48
N SER A 351 -22.64 -16.30 -17.68
CA SER A 351 -24.00 -15.94 -18.09
C SER A 351 -24.02 -15.00 -19.30
N ASN A 352 -23.14 -14.00 -19.32
CA ASN A 352 -23.07 -13.02 -20.40
C ASN A 352 -22.53 -13.65 -21.69
N GLU A 353 -21.49 -14.49 -21.60
CA GLU A 353 -20.96 -15.24 -22.74
C GLU A 353 -22.02 -16.18 -23.35
N ALA A 354 -22.79 -16.88 -22.52
CA ALA A 354 -23.90 -17.72 -22.99
C ALA A 354 -24.98 -16.90 -23.73
N LYS A 355 -25.32 -15.70 -23.22
CA LYS A 355 -26.25 -14.77 -23.88
C LYS A 355 -25.71 -14.28 -25.23
N LEU A 356 -24.43 -13.92 -25.31
CA LEU A 356 -23.81 -13.48 -26.56
C LEU A 356 -23.82 -14.59 -27.62
N ASN A 357 -23.39 -15.80 -27.26
CA ASN A 357 -23.39 -16.96 -28.15
C ASN A 357 -24.79 -17.30 -28.68
N PHE A 358 -25.81 -17.11 -27.85
CA PHE A 358 -27.21 -17.25 -28.25
C PHE A 358 -27.61 -16.25 -29.34
N PHE A 359 -27.37 -14.95 -29.12
CA PHE A 359 -27.75 -13.91 -30.10
C PHE A 359 -27.02 -14.08 -31.44
N THR A 360 -25.77 -14.53 -31.40
CA THR A 360 -25.01 -14.89 -32.60
C THR A 360 -25.65 -16.07 -33.34
N GLY A 361 -26.01 -17.14 -32.63
CA GLY A 361 -26.70 -18.30 -33.21
C GLY A 361 -28.08 -17.97 -33.77
N LEU A 362 -28.87 -17.17 -33.06
CA LEU A 362 -30.20 -16.73 -33.50
C LEU A 362 -30.14 -15.90 -34.78
N SER A 363 -29.16 -15.00 -34.87
CA SER A 363 -28.93 -14.18 -36.07
C SER A 363 -28.67 -15.04 -37.30
N HIS A 364 -27.93 -16.14 -37.15
CA HIS A 364 -27.69 -17.11 -38.21
C HIS A 364 -28.98 -17.84 -38.63
N GLU A 365 -29.75 -18.35 -37.66
CA GLU A 365 -31.01 -19.04 -37.93
C GLU A 365 -32.06 -18.17 -38.61
N PHE A 366 -32.01 -16.84 -38.44
CA PHE A 366 -32.85 -15.90 -39.18
C PHE A 366 -32.32 -15.62 -40.60
N LYS A 367 -31.01 -15.45 -40.77
CA LYS A 367 -30.42 -15.05 -42.06
C LYS A 367 -30.60 -16.10 -43.15
N THR A 368 -30.50 -17.39 -42.83
CA THR A 368 -30.65 -18.46 -43.83
C THR A 368 -32.04 -18.53 -44.47
N PRO A 369 -33.16 -18.62 -43.72
CA PRO A 369 -34.49 -18.63 -44.33
C PRO A 369 -34.80 -17.31 -45.06
N ILE A 370 -34.32 -16.17 -44.55
CA ILE A 370 -34.46 -14.88 -45.24
C ILE A 370 -33.72 -14.88 -46.58
N THR A 371 -32.51 -15.44 -46.64
CA THR A 371 -31.73 -15.57 -47.88
C THR A 371 -32.48 -16.41 -48.91
N LEU A 372 -32.99 -17.58 -48.50
CA LEU A 372 -33.74 -18.48 -49.38
C LEU A 372 -35.07 -17.85 -49.85
N ILE A 373 -35.81 -17.16 -48.99
CA ILE A 373 -37.03 -16.44 -49.38
C ILE A 373 -36.69 -15.36 -50.42
N LEU A 374 -35.68 -14.53 -50.14
CA LEU A 374 -35.31 -13.43 -51.02
C LEU A 374 -34.81 -13.94 -52.38
N SER A 375 -33.96 -14.96 -52.40
CA SER A 375 -33.44 -15.56 -53.63
C SER A 375 -34.53 -16.25 -54.45
N SER A 376 -35.50 -16.90 -53.80
CA SER A 376 -36.66 -17.50 -54.47
C SER A 376 -37.57 -16.44 -55.09
N ILE A 377 -37.78 -15.31 -54.39
CA ILE A 377 -38.54 -14.16 -54.92
C ILE A 377 -37.83 -13.51 -56.11
N GLU A 378 -36.50 -13.33 -56.06
CA GLU A 378 -35.70 -12.84 -57.19
C GLU A 378 -35.79 -13.78 -58.39
N SER A 379 -35.65 -15.08 -58.15
CA SER A 379 -35.79 -16.13 -59.16
C SER A 379 -37.17 -16.13 -59.82
N LEU A 380 -38.23 -15.99 -59.02
CA LEU A 380 -39.59 -15.86 -59.55
C LEU A 380 -39.71 -14.62 -60.44
N LYS A 381 -39.16 -13.46 -60.05
CA LYS A 381 -39.16 -12.22 -60.86
C LYS A 381 -38.47 -12.39 -62.21
N GLU A 382 -37.35 -13.12 -62.29
CA GLU A 382 -36.67 -13.42 -63.56
C GLU A 382 -37.47 -14.42 -64.42
N THR A 383 -38.04 -15.46 -63.79
CA THR A 383 -38.85 -16.47 -64.49
C THR A 383 -40.19 -15.90 -64.99
N PHE A 384 -40.73 -14.85 -64.39
CA PHE A 384 -41.89 -14.13 -64.95
C PHE A 384 -41.62 -13.53 -66.34
N LYS A 385 -40.35 -13.39 -66.77
CA LYS A 385 -39.96 -12.98 -68.13
C LYS A 385 -39.82 -14.14 -69.13
N SER A 386 -39.78 -15.41 -68.70
CA SER A 386 -39.63 -16.58 -69.57
C SER A 386 -40.64 -17.68 -69.22
N LYS A 387 -41.50 -18.07 -70.18
CA LYS A 387 -42.56 -19.08 -69.96
C LYS A 387 -41.96 -20.47 -69.72
N GLY A 388 -41.91 -20.93 -68.46
CA GLY A 388 -41.52 -22.30 -68.10
C GLY A 388 -41.90 -22.74 -66.67
N LEU A 389 -42.10 -24.05 -66.48
CA LEU A 389 -42.69 -24.77 -65.33
C LEU A 389 -41.97 -24.68 -63.95
N LYS A 390 -41.01 -23.78 -63.73
CA LYS A 390 -40.21 -23.72 -62.47
C LYS A 390 -40.90 -23.08 -61.25
N LYS A 391 -42.24 -23.01 -61.22
CA LYS A 391 -42.99 -22.18 -60.23
C LYS A 391 -43.23 -22.86 -58.89
N ALA A 392 -43.57 -24.16 -58.86
CA ALA A 392 -44.01 -24.85 -57.64
C ALA A 392 -42.92 -24.92 -56.56
N TYR A 393 -41.68 -25.23 -56.94
CA TYR A 393 -40.55 -25.36 -56.03
C TYR A 393 -40.19 -24.05 -55.31
N GLU A 394 -40.23 -22.91 -56.02
CA GLU A 394 -39.88 -21.60 -55.44
C GLU A 394 -40.96 -21.12 -54.44
N PHE A 395 -42.25 -21.39 -54.72
CA PHE A 395 -43.34 -21.11 -53.77
C PHE A 395 -43.24 -21.97 -52.51
N GLU A 396 -42.96 -23.27 -52.66
CA GLU A 396 -42.75 -24.19 -51.54
C GLU A 396 -41.56 -23.75 -50.66
N LEU A 397 -40.46 -23.31 -51.27
CA LEU A 397 -39.27 -22.83 -50.56
C LEU A 397 -39.55 -21.55 -49.77
N ILE A 398 -40.31 -20.59 -50.34
CA ILE A 398 -40.75 -19.37 -49.64
C ILE A 398 -41.66 -19.73 -48.45
N GLN A 399 -42.64 -20.60 -48.66
CA GLN A 399 -43.61 -20.98 -47.63
C GLN A 399 -42.93 -21.70 -46.45
N ASN A 400 -42.08 -22.69 -46.74
CA ASN A 400 -41.38 -23.45 -45.71
C ASN A 400 -40.42 -22.57 -44.87
N ASN A 401 -39.67 -21.68 -45.53
CA ASN A 401 -38.76 -20.78 -44.82
C ASN A 401 -39.49 -19.68 -44.04
N SER A 402 -40.64 -19.22 -44.51
CA SER A 402 -41.49 -18.26 -43.79
C SER A 402 -42.07 -18.89 -42.51
N ASN A 403 -42.56 -20.12 -42.61
CA ASN A 403 -43.03 -20.89 -41.45
C ASN A 403 -41.91 -21.17 -40.43
N ARG A 404 -40.69 -21.43 -40.91
CA ARG A 404 -39.50 -21.59 -40.05
C ARG A 404 -39.18 -20.29 -39.30
N LEU A 405 -39.20 -19.16 -39.98
CA LEU A 405 -38.97 -17.84 -39.37
C LEU A 405 -40.02 -17.53 -38.29
N LEU A 406 -41.29 -17.78 -38.58
CA LEU A 406 -42.39 -17.58 -37.63
C LEU A 406 -42.23 -18.43 -36.36
N ARG A 407 -41.80 -19.70 -36.50
CA ARG A 407 -41.51 -20.57 -35.36
C ARG A 407 -40.37 -20.02 -34.49
N LEU A 408 -39.31 -19.50 -35.10
CA LEU A 408 -38.18 -18.91 -34.37
C LEU A 408 -38.58 -17.66 -33.58
N VAL A 409 -39.41 -16.79 -34.16
CA VAL A 409 -39.95 -15.61 -33.47
C VAL A 409 -40.82 -16.01 -32.28
N ASN A 410 -41.72 -16.99 -32.47
CA ASN A 410 -42.57 -17.47 -31.38
C ASN A 410 -41.75 -18.09 -30.23
N ASN A 411 -40.73 -18.89 -30.53
CA ASN A 411 -39.83 -19.44 -29.52
C ASN A 411 -39.08 -18.36 -28.73
N LEU A 412 -38.68 -17.26 -29.38
CA LEU A 412 -38.04 -16.13 -28.72
C LEU A 412 -39.00 -15.38 -27.79
N LEU A 413 -40.25 -15.17 -28.22
CA LEU A 413 -41.28 -14.55 -27.40
C LEU A 413 -41.64 -15.43 -26.19
N ASP A 414 -41.72 -16.74 -26.38
CA ASP A 414 -41.96 -17.68 -25.28
C ASP A 414 -40.80 -17.68 -24.28
N PHE A 415 -39.55 -17.68 -24.74
CA PHE A 415 -38.37 -17.56 -23.89
C PHE A 415 -38.41 -16.30 -23.01
N ARG A 416 -38.69 -15.13 -23.61
CA ARG A 416 -38.82 -13.86 -22.86
C ARG A 416 -39.92 -13.90 -21.81
N LYS A 417 -41.09 -14.46 -22.14
CA LYS A 417 -42.21 -14.56 -21.19
C LYS A 417 -41.88 -15.47 -20.00
N VAL A 418 -41.09 -16.53 -20.20
CA VAL A 418 -40.69 -17.42 -19.11
C VAL A 418 -39.59 -16.81 -18.24
N GLU A 419 -38.59 -16.12 -18.83
CA GLU A 419 -37.51 -15.44 -18.08
C GLU A 419 -38.08 -14.33 -17.16
N ASP A 420 -39.10 -13.60 -17.62
CA ASP A 420 -39.78 -12.56 -16.84
C ASP A 420 -40.77 -13.11 -15.79
N GLN A 421 -40.88 -14.44 -15.62
CA GLN A 421 -41.89 -15.13 -14.78
C GLN A 421 -43.35 -14.76 -15.12
N ARG A 422 -43.62 -14.36 -16.37
CA ARG A 422 -44.95 -13.90 -16.83
C ARG A 422 -45.78 -15.00 -17.50
N PHE A 423 -45.42 -16.27 -17.34
CA PHE A 423 -46.14 -17.39 -17.93
C PHE A 423 -47.17 -17.96 -16.95
N ASN A 424 -48.46 -17.73 -17.23
CA ASN A 424 -49.54 -18.35 -16.48
C ASN A 424 -49.95 -19.65 -17.19
N ILE A 425 -49.80 -20.78 -16.51
CA ILE A 425 -50.25 -22.08 -17.02
C ILE A 425 -51.78 -22.14 -17.07
N ARG A 426 -52.33 -22.70 -18.14
CA ARG A 426 -53.78 -22.91 -18.32
C ARG A 426 -54.07 -24.40 -18.44
N ALA A 427 -54.14 -25.10 -17.31
CA ALA A 427 -54.30 -26.54 -17.29
C ALA A 427 -55.77 -26.95 -17.50
N SER A 428 -56.01 -27.88 -18.43
CA SER A 428 -57.33 -28.46 -18.70
C SER A 428 -57.29 -30.00 -18.63
N ASN A 429 -58.41 -30.63 -18.29
CA ASN A 429 -58.50 -32.08 -18.26
C ASN A 429 -58.31 -32.64 -19.68
N THR A 430 -57.35 -33.54 -19.85
CA THR A 430 -56.90 -34.02 -21.16
C THR A 430 -56.64 -35.52 -21.09
N ASN A 431 -57.21 -36.28 -22.04
CA ASN A 431 -56.80 -37.66 -22.25
C ASN A 431 -55.40 -37.67 -22.89
N LEU A 432 -54.40 -38.05 -22.09
CA LEU A 432 -52.99 -37.99 -22.49
C LEU A 432 -52.68 -38.94 -23.65
N CYS A 433 -53.31 -40.10 -23.69
CA CYS A 433 -53.08 -41.11 -24.70
C CYS A 433 -53.58 -40.62 -26.07
N LEU A 434 -54.79 -40.07 -26.13
CA LEU A 434 -55.36 -39.48 -27.35
C LEU A 434 -54.58 -38.24 -27.81
N PHE A 435 -54.25 -37.35 -26.88
CA PHE A 435 -53.43 -36.17 -27.16
C PHE A 435 -52.07 -36.55 -27.77
N SER A 436 -51.37 -37.49 -27.14
CA SER A 436 -50.07 -37.97 -27.61
C SER A 436 -50.17 -38.65 -28.98
N LYS A 437 -51.23 -39.44 -29.23
CA LYS A 437 -51.45 -40.14 -30.50
C LYS A 437 -51.68 -39.18 -31.66
N LYS A 438 -52.34 -38.04 -31.40
CA LYS A 438 -52.52 -36.96 -32.40
C LYS A 438 -51.18 -36.41 -32.85
N ILE A 439 -50.34 -35.94 -31.92
CA ILE A 439 -49.03 -35.36 -32.25
C ILE A 439 -48.10 -36.42 -32.87
N PHE A 440 -48.13 -37.65 -32.35
CA PHE A 440 -47.35 -38.75 -32.91
C PHE A 440 -47.75 -39.05 -34.36
N SER A 441 -49.01 -38.84 -34.76
CA SER A 441 -49.46 -39.09 -36.13
C SER A 441 -48.86 -38.13 -37.16
N ASP A 442 -48.55 -36.89 -36.77
CA ASP A 442 -47.96 -35.86 -37.64
C ASP A 442 -46.57 -36.27 -38.16
N PHE A 443 -45.86 -37.13 -37.42
CA PHE A 443 -44.52 -37.61 -37.76
C PHE A 443 -44.52 -38.94 -38.54
N LYS A 444 -45.67 -39.61 -38.72
CA LYS A 444 -45.73 -40.91 -39.41
C LYS A 444 -45.27 -40.84 -40.87
N LYS A 445 -45.65 -39.78 -41.59
CA LYS A 445 -45.26 -39.59 -43.00
C LYS A 445 -43.73 -39.50 -43.14
N GLU A 446 -43.09 -38.79 -42.22
CA GLU A 446 -41.63 -38.63 -42.20
C GLU A 446 -40.92 -39.92 -41.78
N ALA A 447 -41.47 -40.67 -40.83
CA ALA A 447 -40.97 -41.99 -40.44
C ALA A 447 -40.99 -42.97 -41.62
N SER A 448 -42.08 -43.03 -42.37
CA SER A 448 -42.19 -43.88 -43.57
C SER A 448 -41.19 -43.49 -44.65
N ARG A 449 -41.01 -42.17 -44.90
CA ARG A 449 -40.05 -41.67 -45.88
C ARG A 449 -38.61 -42.08 -45.55
N ARG A 450 -38.26 -42.13 -44.27
CA ARG A 450 -36.90 -42.42 -43.77
C ARG A 450 -36.73 -43.86 -43.26
N SER A 451 -37.74 -44.71 -43.45
CA SER A 451 -37.79 -46.10 -42.98
C SER A 451 -37.50 -46.27 -41.49
N ILE A 452 -37.91 -45.33 -40.64
CA ILE A 452 -37.71 -45.39 -39.18
C ILE A 452 -38.80 -46.25 -38.53
N ASP A 453 -38.43 -47.22 -37.68
CA ASP A 453 -39.38 -47.97 -36.84
C ASP A 453 -39.98 -47.04 -35.79
N PHE A 454 -41.23 -46.64 -36.00
CA PHE A 454 -41.89 -45.58 -35.25
C PHE A 454 -43.14 -46.11 -34.52
N LYS A 455 -43.02 -46.35 -33.22
CA LYS A 455 -44.06 -47.02 -32.41
C LYS A 455 -44.46 -46.20 -31.20
N MET A 456 -45.75 -46.23 -30.89
CA MET A 456 -46.31 -45.66 -29.66
C MET A 456 -46.98 -46.76 -28.85
N VAL A 457 -46.68 -46.82 -27.56
CA VAL A 457 -47.27 -47.76 -26.60
C VAL A 457 -47.85 -46.98 -25.42
N CYS A 458 -49.08 -47.30 -25.04
CA CYS A 458 -49.80 -46.64 -23.96
C CYS A 458 -50.50 -47.72 -23.14
N ASN A 459 -50.19 -47.81 -21.84
CA ASN A 459 -50.70 -48.88 -20.98
C ASN A 459 -52.12 -48.61 -20.43
N ASN A 460 -52.65 -47.39 -20.61
CA ASN A 460 -53.99 -46.98 -20.21
C ASN A 460 -54.55 -45.95 -21.22
N GLU A 461 -55.50 -46.37 -22.07
CA GLU A 461 -56.08 -45.51 -23.11
C GLU A 461 -56.96 -44.37 -22.58
N ASN A 462 -57.51 -44.51 -21.36
CA ASN A 462 -58.39 -43.52 -20.72
C ASN A 462 -57.66 -42.71 -19.64
N LEU A 463 -56.37 -42.45 -19.83
CA LEU A 463 -55.54 -41.75 -18.86
C LEU A 463 -55.79 -40.23 -18.91
N GLU A 464 -56.52 -39.73 -17.91
CA GLU A 464 -56.81 -38.31 -17.73
C GLU A 464 -55.77 -37.60 -16.86
N VAL A 465 -55.27 -36.46 -17.35
CA VAL A 465 -54.34 -35.57 -16.65
C VAL A 465 -54.69 -34.11 -16.90
N TYR A 466 -54.40 -33.24 -15.93
CA TYR A 466 -54.52 -31.80 -16.12
C TYR A 466 -53.22 -31.27 -16.71
N LEU A 467 -53.28 -30.74 -17.92
CA LEU A 467 -52.14 -30.11 -18.58
C LEU A 467 -52.58 -28.94 -19.48
N ASP A 468 -51.67 -28.02 -19.74
CA ASP A 468 -51.83 -27.02 -20.80
C ASP A 468 -51.47 -27.67 -22.14
N ARG A 469 -52.50 -27.93 -22.95
CA ARG A 469 -52.39 -28.63 -24.23
C ARG A 469 -51.40 -27.94 -25.17
N ASN A 470 -51.37 -26.60 -25.18
CA ASN A 470 -50.50 -25.84 -26.09
C ASN A 470 -49.02 -25.92 -25.68
N LEU A 471 -48.75 -25.85 -24.37
CA LEU A 471 -47.39 -25.96 -23.85
C LEU A 471 -46.86 -27.38 -24.01
N MET A 472 -47.67 -28.39 -23.69
CA MET A 472 -47.26 -29.78 -23.82
C MET A 472 -47.11 -30.20 -25.29
N ASP A 473 -47.89 -29.63 -26.21
CA ASP A 473 -47.73 -29.85 -27.66
C ASP A 473 -46.33 -29.42 -28.13
N LYS A 474 -45.88 -28.24 -27.68
CA LYS A 474 -44.52 -27.75 -27.95
C LYS A 474 -43.44 -28.66 -27.37
N VAL A 475 -43.64 -29.21 -26.16
CA VAL A 475 -42.70 -30.17 -25.55
C VAL A 475 -42.61 -31.43 -26.41
N TYR A 476 -43.75 -32.03 -26.77
CA TYR A 476 -43.80 -33.23 -27.60
C TYR A 476 -43.16 -33.00 -28.97
N PHE A 477 -43.53 -31.91 -29.65
CA PHE A 477 -42.98 -31.57 -30.95
C PHE A 477 -41.46 -31.36 -30.90
N ASN A 478 -40.95 -30.69 -29.87
CA ASN A 478 -39.52 -30.46 -29.70
C ASN A 478 -38.75 -31.77 -29.43
N LEU A 479 -39.26 -32.65 -28.56
CA LEU A 479 -38.61 -33.94 -28.29
C LEU A 479 -38.66 -34.89 -29.49
N LEU A 480 -39.80 -34.99 -30.17
CA LEU A 480 -39.95 -35.82 -31.37
C LEU A 480 -39.09 -35.28 -32.53
N SER A 481 -39.12 -33.98 -32.79
CA SER A 481 -38.28 -33.40 -33.85
C SER A 481 -36.78 -33.57 -33.57
N ASN A 482 -36.34 -33.51 -32.30
CA ASN A 482 -34.98 -33.86 -31.93
C ASN A 482 -34.68 -35.35 -32.17
N ALA A 483 -35.57 -36.26 -31.77
CA ALA A 483 -35.42 -37.68 -32.04
C ALA A 483 -35.24 -37.96 -33.53
N PHE A 484 -36.09 -37.40 -34.40
CA PHE A 484 -35.94 -37.51 -35.85
C PHE A 484 -34.65 -36.86 -36.37
N LYS A 485 -34.24 -35.72 -35.81
CA LYS A 485 -33.04 -34.98 -36.26
C LYS A 485 -31.74 -35.76 -36.02
N PHE A 486 -31.69 -36.57 -34.95
CA PHE A 486 -30.49 -37.26 -34.47
C PHE A 486 -30.50 -38.78 -34.68
N THR A 487 -31.63 -39.35 -35.10
CA THR A 487 -31.76 -40.75 -35.50
C THR A 487 -31.41 -40.91 -36.99
N PRO A 488 -30.51 -41.84 -37.36
CA PRO A 488 -30.21 -42.14 -38.77
C PRO A 488 -31.40 -42.81 -39.46
N ASP A 489 -31.38 -42.86 -40.80
CA ASP A 489 -32.36 -43.58 -41.59
C ASP A 489 -32.30 -45.09 -41.27
N ASN A 490 -33.44 -45.78 -41.29
CA ASN A 490 -33.59 -47.14 -40.74
C ASN A 490 -33.41 -47.28 -39.21
N GLY A 491 -33.43 -46.15 -38.48
CA GLY A 491 -33.39 -46.14 -37.02
C GLY A 491 -34.72 -46.49 -36.36
N LYS A 492 -34.82 -46.23 -35.05
CA LYS A 492 -36.00 -46.53 -34.21
C LYS A 492 -36.31 -45.38 -33.28
N ILE A 493 -37.60 -45.01 -33.21
CA ILE A 493 -38.13 -44.01 -32.28
C ILE A 493 -39.40 -44.58 -31.62
N ASP A 494 -39.37 -44.68 -30.29
CA ASP A 494 -40.49 -45.17 -29.47
C ASP A 494 -41.05 -44.06 -28.56
N LEU A 495 -42.37 -43.97 -28.46
CA LEU A 495 -43.08 -43.18 -27.44
C LEU A 495 -43.83 -44.12 -26.50
N VAL A 496 -43.46 -44.14 -25.21
CA VAL A 496 -44.09 -45.00 -24.20
C VAL A 496 -44.76 -44.14 -23.14
N ILE A 497 -46.04 -44.42 -22.86
CA ILE A 497 -46.80 -43.76 -21.80
C ILE A 497 -47.18 -44.81 -20.75
N GLU A 498 -46.69 -44.60 -19.53
CA GLU A 498 -46.88 -45.51 -18.40
C GLU A 498 -47.68 -44.81 -17.27
N ASP A 499 -48.93 -45.22 -17.10
CA ASP A 499 -49.72 -44.96 -15.89
C ASP A 499 -49.21 -45.86 -14.75
N GLN A 500 -48.60 -45.25 -13.73
CA GLN A 500 -48.12 -45.97 -12.56
C GLN A 500 -49.28 -46.16 -11.57
N LYS A 501 -49.93 -47.33 -11.62
CA LYS A 501 -51.14 -47.63 -10.82
C LYS A 501 -50.97 -47.60 -9.28
N GLY A 502 -49.74 -47.42 -8.76
CA GLY A 502 -49.44 -47.25 -7.33
C GLY A 502 -48.90 -45.88 -6.92
N ALA A 503 -48.72 -44.94 -7.86
CA ALA A 503 -48.22 -43.58 -7.60
C ALA A 503 -49.17 -42.54 -8.22
N ASN A 504 -49.27 -41.34 -7.64
CA ASN A 504 -50.04 -40.24 -8.23
C ASN A 504 -49.32 -39.60 -9.43
N LYS A 505 -48.68 -40.40 -10.29
CA LYS A 505 -47.83 -39.95 -11.40
C LYS A 505 -48.08 -40.73 -12.68
N VAL A 506 -47.84 -40.08 -13.81
CA VAL A 506 -47.70 -40.67 -15.15
C VAL A 506 -46.29 -40.39 -15.66
N VAL A 507 -45.75 -41.33 -16.45
CA VAL A 507 -44.45 -41.19 -17.09
C VAL A 507 -44.61 -41.26 -18.61
N ILE A 508 -44.04 -40.29 -19.32
CA ILE A 508 -43.96 -40.25 -20.79
C ILE A 508 -42.49 -40.40 -21.16
N ILE A 509 -42.17 -41.39 -21.98
CA ILE A 509 -40.80 -41.75 -22.37
C ILE A 509 -40.66 -41.62 -23.88
N PHE A 510 -39.79 -40.72 -24.33
CA PHE A 510 -39.36 -40.60 -25.71
C PHE A 510 -38.00 -41.27 -25.84
N ARG A 511 -37.90 -42.32 -26.66
CA ARG A 511 -36.67 -43.08 -26.86
C ARG A 511 -36.28 -43.11 -28.32
N ASP A 512 -35.01 -42.82 -28.61
CA ASP A 512 -34.40 -42.99 -29.91
C ASP A 512 -33.12 -43.83 -29.83
N ASN A 513 -32.70 -44.41 -30.95
CA ASN A 513 -31.42 -45.09 -31.10
C ASN A 513 -30.38 -44.26 -31.89
N GLY A 514 -30.47 -42.94 -31.80
CA GLY A 514 -29.59 -42.00 -32.50
C GLY A 514 -28.19 -41.89 -31.91
N ILE A 515 -27.48 -40.81 -32.26
CA ILE A 515 -26.08 -40.57 -31.88
C ILE A 515 -25.82 -40.41 -30.37
N GLY A 516 -26.87 -40.31 -29.56
CA GLY A 516 -26.79 -40.15 -28.11
C GLY A 516 -26.30 -38.77 -27.65
N ILE A 517 -25.99 -38.64 -26.36
CA ILE A 517 -25.49 -37.44 -25.69
C ILE A 517 -24.30 -37.85 -24.80
N PRO A 518 -23.16 -37.13 -24.85
CA PRO A 518 -21.99 -37.44 -24.03
C PRO A 518 -22.29 -37.37 -22.53
N LYS A 519 -21.73 -38.30 -21.74
CA LYS A 519 -22.01 -38.40 -20.29
C LYS A 519 -21.67 -37.13 -19.50
N ASN A 520 -20.62 -36.42 -19.90
CA ASN A 520 -20.18 -35.16 -19.29
C ASN A 520 -21.10 -33.97 -19.60
N GLU A 521 -22.07 -34.13 -20.51
CA GLU A 521 -22.94 -33.06 -21.00
C GLU A 521 -24.41 -33.23 -20.59
N LEU A 522 -24.79 -34.39 -20.05
CA LEU A 522 -26.18 -34.70 -19.66
C LEU A 522 -26.79 -33.69 -18.68
N ASP A 523 -26.00 -33.17 -17.74
CA ASP A 523 -26.49 -32.18 -16.75
C ASP A 523 -26.67 -30.78 -17.36
N GLN A 524 -26.12 -30.54 -18.55
CA GLN A 524 -26.09 -29.24 -19.19
C GLN A 524 -27.13 -29.11 -20.31
N VAL A 525 -27.71 -30.20 -20.82
CA VAL A 525 -28.63 -30.18 -21.98
C VAL A 525 -29.89 -29.34 -21.81
N PHE A 526 -30.30 -29.10 -20.57
CA PHE A 526 -31.46 -28.27 -20.23
C PHE A 526 -31.09 -26.84 -19.83
N LYS A 527 -29.80 -26.49 -19.80
CA LYS A 527 -29.37 -25.10 -19.62
C LYS A 527 -29.77 -24.30 -20.86
N PRO A 528 -30.21 -23.04 -20.69
CA PRO A 528 -30.50 -22.18 -21.83
C PRO A 528 -29.26 -22.06 -22.71
N PHE A 529 -29.47 -22.10 -24.02
CA PHE A 529 -28.42 -21.86 -25.03
C PHE A 529 -27.35 -22.96 -25.14
N PHE A 530 -27.50 -24.07 -24.41
CA PHE A 530 -26.57 -25.17 -24.47
C PHE A 530 -26.67 -25.93 -25.80
N LYS A 531 -25.51 -26.32 -26.34
CA LYS A 531 -25.38 -27.22 -27.49
C LYS A 531 -24.39 -28.32 -27.13
N GLY A 532 -24.77 -29.57 -27.35
CA GLY A 532 -23.87 -30.70 -27.13
C GLY A 532 -22.71 -30.71 -28.13
N SER A 533 -21.53 -31.17 -27.70
CA SER A 533 -20.33 -31.23 -28.55
C SER A 533 -20.51 -32.15 -29.77
N ASN A 534 -21.41 -33.12 -29.67
CA ASN A 534 -21.75 -34.04 -30.74
C ASN A 534 -22.86 -33.52 -31.68
N ASN A 535 -23.45 -32.35 -31.40
CA ASN A 535 -24.46 -31.73 -32.25
C ASN A 535 -23.82 -30.77 -33.26
N ARG A 536 -23.46 -31.31 -34.43
CA ARG A 536 -22.86 -30.54 -35.55
C ARG A 536 -23.85 -29.63 -36.29
N LYS A 537 -25.15 -29.65 -35.94
CA LYS A 537 -26.19 -28.87 -36.62
C LYS A 537 -26.48 -27.58 -35.85
N ASN A 538 -26.31 -26.43 -36.51
CA ASN A 538 -26.69 -25.12 -35.96
C ASN A 538 -28.15 -25.12 -35.47
N SER A 539 -28.33 -24.89 -34.16
CA SER A 539 -29.63 -24.80 -33.47
C SER A 539 -29.61 -23.65 -32.45
N SER A 540 -30.75 -23.09 -32.05
CA SER A 540 -30.82 -22.04 -31.01
C SER A 540 -30.48 -22.50 -29.58
N GLY A 541 -30.48 -23.80 -29.30
CA GLY A 541 -30.23 -24.34 -27.94
C GLY A 541 -31.32 -24.00 -26.92
N ILE A 542 -32.45 -23.43 -27.35
CA ILE A 542 -33.55 -23.04 -26.46
C ILE A 542 -34.55 -24.19 -26.24
N GLY A 543 -34.77 -25.05 -27.25
CA GLY A 543 -35.91 -25.98 -27.26
C GLY A 543 -36.01 -26.89 -26.04
N LEU A 544 -34.90 -27.52 -25.63
CA LEU A 544 -34.87 -28.39 -24.45
C LEU A 544 -35.01 -27.61 -23.13
N HIS A 545 -34.42 -26.41 -23.05
CA HIS A 545 -34.59 -25.53 -21.89
C HIS A 545 -36.06 -25.11 -21.71
N LEU A 546 -36.72 -24.66 -22.78
CA LEU A 546 -38.16 -24.37 -22.76
C LEU A 546 -38.99 -25.61 -22.45
N SER A 547 -38.60 -26.78 -22.98
CA SER A 547 -39.31 -28.02 -22.68
C SER A 547 -39.25 -28.35 -21.18
N LYS A 548 -38.09 -28.16 -20.55
CA LYS A 548 -37.94 -28.32 -19.10
C LYS A 548 -38.78 -27.32 -18.33
N LEU A 549 -38.73 -26.03 -18.69
CA LEU A 549 -39.52 -24.99 -18.04
C LEU A 549 -41.03 -25.25 -18.18
N PHE A 550 -41.50 -25.65 -19.36
CA PHE A 550 -42.91 -25.99 -19.57
C PHE A 550 -43.33 -27.19 -18.73
N VAL A 551 -42.51 -28.25 -18.65
CA VAL A 551 -42.77 -29.39 -17.77
C VAL A 551 -42.76 -28.98 -16.29
N GLU A 552 -41.84 -28.10 -15.87
CA GLU A 552 -41.77 -27.58 -14.50
C GLU A 552 -42.96 -26.68 -14.15
N LEU A 553 -43.49 -25.89 -15.10
CA LEU A 553 -44.74 -25.14 -14.92
C LEU A 553 -45.95 -26.06 -14.67
N HIS A 554 -45.90 -27.30 -15.18
CA HIS A 554 -46.89 -28.34 -14.88
C HIS A 554 -46.62 -29.06 -13.56
N MET A 555 -45.68 -28.57 -12.74
CA MET A 555 -45.14 -29.24 -11.55
C MET A 555 -44.57 -30.64 -11.86
N GLY A 556 -44.19 -30.87 -13.11
CA GLY A 556 -43.61 -32.12 -13.58
C GLY A 556 -42.09 -32.13 -13.48
N LYS A 557 -41.49 -33.26 -13.88
CA LYS A 557 -40.04 -33.42 -13.94
C LYS A 557 -39.63 -34.01 -15.29
N ILE A 558 -38.61 -33.46 -15.94
CA ILE A 558 -38.00 -34.06 -17.13
C ILE A 558 -36.56 -34.50 -16.82
N GLU A 559 -36.21 -35.71 -17.26
CA GLU A 559 -34.87 -36.29 -17.14
C GLU A 559 -34.40 -36.82 -18.49
N VAL A 560 -33.09 -36.94 -18.67
CA VAL A 560 -32.48 -37.52 -19.87
C VAL A 560 -31.49 -38.62 -19.49
N ARG A 561 -31.45 -39.68 -20.29
CA ARG A 561 -30.45 -40.75 -20.22
C ARG A 561 -29.94 -41.02 -21.62
N SER A 562 -28.64 -41.22 -21.77
CA SER A 562 -28.07 -41.61 -23.05
C SER A 562 -26.96 -42.63 -22.88
N VAL A 563 -27.13 -43.79 -23.54
CA VAL A 563 -26.16 -44.91 -23.53
C VAL A 563 -25.94 -45.38 -24.97
N HIS A 564 -27.00 -45.86 -25.62
CA HIS A 564 -27.03 -46.24 -27.04
C HIS A 564 -28.28 -45.61 -27.67
N GLY A 565 -28.20 -44.30 -27.95
CA GLY A 565 -29.36 -43.44 -28.24
C GLY A 565 -29.76 -42.57 -27.05
N THR A 566 -30.89 -41.87 -27.16
CA THR A 566 -31.36 -40.92 -26.12
C THR A 566 -32.73 -41.30 -25.61
N GLU A 567 -32.92 -41.21 -24.29
CA GLU A 567 -34.20 -41.39 -23.62
C GLU A 567 -34.53 -40.14 -22.81
N PHE A 568 -35.61 -39.45 -23.17
CA PHE A 568 -36.19 -38.37 -22.38
C PHE A 568 -37.41 -38.89 -21.61
N ARG A 569 -37.42 -38.66 -20.30
CA ARG A 569 -38.46 -39.14 -19.38
C ARG A 569 -39.14 -37.95 -18.72
N ILE A 570 -40.44 -37.76 -18.99
CA ILE A 570 -41.28 -36.73 -18.36
C ILE A 570 -42.18 -37.40 -17.34
N GLU A 571 -42.16 -36.91 -16.10
CA GLU A 571 -43.09 -37.27 -15.03
C GLU A 571 -44.09 -36.13 -14.82
N LEU A 572 -45.38 -36.44 -14.84
CA LEU A 572 -46.47 -35.51 -14.49
C LEU A 572 -47.30 -36.08 -13.34
N PHE A 573 -47.89 -35.21 -12.51
CA PHE A 573 -48.81 -35.64 -11.45
C PHE A 573 -50.22 -35.85 -12.00
N LYS A 574 -50.94 -36.85 -11.45
CA LYS A 574 -52.35 -37.07 -11.77
C LYS A 574 -53.24 -36.16 -10.90
N GLY A 575 -54.42 -35.81 -11.42
CA GLY A 575 -55.38 -34.92 -10.76
C GLY A 575 -55.03 -33.43 -10.87
N LYS A 576 -55.78 -32.57 -10.15
CA LYS A 576 -55.67 -31.09 -10.24
C LYS A 576 -55.12 -30.41 -8.98
N THR A 577 -54.81 -31.17 -7.93
CA THR A 577 -54.49 -30.64 -6.59
C THR A 577 -53.15 -29.91 -6.48
N HIS A 578 -52.32 -29.98 -7.52
CA HIS A 578 -51.02 -29.32 -7.60
C HIS A 578 -51.06 -27.99 -8.37
N PHE A 579 -52.24 -27.60 -8.87
CA PHE A 579 -52.49 -26.29 -9.49
C PHE A 579 -53.36 -25.42 -8.57
N ASN A 580 -53.15 -24.11 -8.61
CA ASN A 580 -54.04 -23.15 -7.96
C ASN A 580 -55.37 -23.00 -8.73
N GLU A 581 -56.44 -22.54 -8.07
CA GLU A 581 -57.77 -22.45 -8.67
C GLU A 581 -57.83 -21.53 -9.92
N ASP A 582 -56.95 -20.53 -9.99
CA ASP A 582 -56.80 -19.58 -11.12
C ASP A 582 -56.05 -20.16 -12.33
N GLN A 583 -55.41 -21.33 -12.18
CA GLN A 583 -54.61 -22.00 -13.21
C GLN A 583 -55.38 -23.11 -13.93
N VAL A 584 -56.52 -23.54 -13.38
CA VAL A 584 -57.35 -24.61 -13.93
C VAL A 584 -58.52 -24.02 -14.70
N ILE A 585 -58.53 -24.24 -16.02
CA ILE A 585 -59.60 -23.76 -16.89
C ILE A 585 -60.56 -24.90 -17.23
N ILE A 586 -61.87 -24.59 -17.24
CA ILE A 586 -62.91 -25.49 -17.73
C ILE A 586 -63.14 -25.13 -19.21
N GLU A 587 -62.39 -25.76 -20.10
CA GLU A 587 -62.69 -25.73 -21.53
C GLU A 587 -63.51 -26.98 -21.89
N PRO A 588 -64.69 -26.83 -22.54
CA PRO A 588 -65.41 -27.97 -23.10
C PRO A 588 -64.63 -28.56 -24.27
N ASP A 589 -64.75 -29.88 -24.49
CA ASP A 589 -64.26 -30.54 -25.70
C ASP A 589 -65.00 -29.96 -26.91
N VAL A 590 -64.39 -29.01 -27.60
CA VAL A 590 -64.84 -28.55 -28.91
C VAL A 590 -63.94 -29.18 -29.96
N VAL A 591 -64.53 -30.15 -30.65
CA VAL A 591 -64.14 -30.58 -31.99
C VAL A 591 -64.28 -29.36 -32.90
N GLU A 592 -63.16 -28.82 -33.39
CA GLU A 592 -63.20 -27.99 -34.59
C GLU A 592 -62.15 -28.44 -35.60
N THR A 593 -62.71 -29.08 -36.62
CA THR A 593 -62.13 -29.48 -37.87
C THR A 593 -61.96 -28.24 -38.74
N THR A 594 -60.75 -27.96 -39.20
CA THR A 594 -60.54 -27.41 -40.55
C THR A 594 -59.45 -28.23 -41.23
N ALA A 595 -59.86 -29.42 -41.66
CA ALA A 595 -59.25 -30.05 -42.81
C ALA A 595 -59.48 -29.12 -44.00
N ILE A 596 -58.39 -28.56 -44.54
CA ILE A 596 -58.36 -28.19 -45.95
C ILE A 596 -57.81 -29.43 -46.65
N ASP A 597 -58.72 -30.33 -47.02
CA ASP A 597 -58.49 -31.20 -48.15
C ASP A 597 -58.46 -30.33 -49.40
N ALA A 598 -57.31 -30.29 -50.05
CA ALA A 598 -57.23 -30.10 -51.48
C ALA A 598 -56.65 -31.39 -52.04
N THR A 599 -57.56 -32.30 -52.41
CA THR A 599 -57.30 -33.34 -53.40
C THR A 599 -56.93 -32.66 -54.71
N GLU A 600 -55.78 -33.02 -55.27
CA GLU A 600 -55.69 -33.21 -56.71
C GLU A 600 -54.66 -34.32 -56.97
N ASP A 601 -55.19 -35.44 -57.46
CA ASP A 601 -54.47 -36.48 -58.18
C ASP A 601 -53.65 -35.89 -59.32
N LEU A 602 -52.54 -36.55 -59.64
CA LEU A 602 -51.97 -36.83 -60.97
C LEU A 602 -50.69 -37.64 -60.68
N ILE A 603 -50.76 -38.97 -60.69
CA ILE A 603 -50.41 -39.86 -61.82
C ILE A 603 -48.96 -39.66 -62.31
N ASP A 604 -48.23 -40.79 -62.29
CA ASP A 604 -47.03 -41.17 -63.07
C ASP A 604 -46.26 -40.06 -63.81
N ASP A 605 -44.93 -40.02 -63.60
CA ASP A 605 -43.99 -40.62 -64.55
C ASP A 605 -42.55 -40.37 -64.04
N GLU A 606 -41.91 -41.38 -63.43
CA GLU A 606 -40.43 -41.42 -63.39
C GLU A 606 -39.92 -41.88 -64.76
N SER A 607 -40.14 -41.08 -65.80
CA SER A 607 -39.40 -41.24 -67.05
C SER A 607 -39.30 -39.93 -67.84
N TYR A 608 -38.05 -39.61 -68.25
CA TYR A 608 -37.61 -38.54 -69.16
C TYR A 608 -37.69 -37.11 -68.60
N LEU A 609 -36.57 -36.40 -68.42
CA LEU A 609 -35.71 -35.90 -69.49
C LEU A 609 -34.22 -35.98 -69.12
N ARG A 610 -33.49 -36.84 -69.81
CA ARG A 610 -32.08 -36.57 -70.12
C ARG A 610 -32.07 -35.45 -71.15
N GLU A 611 -31.73 -34.23 -70.74
CA GLU A 611 -31.16 -33.27 -71.68
C GLU A 611 -29.66 -33.59 -71.80
N GLU A 612 -29.21 -33.79 -73.04
CA GLU A 612 -27.81 -34.11 -73.34
C GLU A 612 -26.87 -33.03 -72.76
N PRO A 613 -25.77 -33.43 -72.09
CA PRO A 613 -24.72 -32.47 -71.80
C PRO A 613 -24.08 -32.04 -73.13
N ARG A 614 -24.00 -30.72 -73.33
CA ARG A 614 -22.97 -30.16 -74.21
C ARG A 614 -21.64 -30.75 -73.76
N SER A 615 -20.93 -31.41 -74.69
CA SER A 615 -19.54 -31.88 -74.60
C SER A 615 -18.83 -31.50 -73.29
N GLU A 616 -18.66 -32.46 -72.38
CA GLU A 616 -18.01 -32.32 -71.06
C GLU A 616 -16.59 -31.73 -71.09
N ALA A 617 -15.98 -31.58 -72.27
CA ALA A 617 -14.58 -31.21 -72.41
C ALA A 617 -14.23 -29.73 -72.12
N ASP A 618 -15.20 -28.80 -72.01
CA ASP A 618 -14.93 -27.34 -71.92
C ASP A 618 -15.76 -26.55 -70.87
N MET A 619 -16.49 -27.18 -69.93
CA MET A 619 -17.22 -26.44 -68.88
C MET A 619 -16.37 -26.19 -67.62
N HIS A 620 -16.42 -24.97 -67.09
CA HIS A 620 -15.73 -24.61 -65.84
C HIS A 620 -16.30 -25.36 -64.63
N THR A 621 -15.42 -25.72 -63.70
CA THR A 621 -15.74 -26.50 -62.50
C THR A 621 -15.85 -25.61 -61.27
N ILE A 622 -16.95 -25.72 -60.52
CA ILE A 622 -17.22 -24.98 -59.28
C ILE A 622 -17.28 -25.96 -58.10
N LEU A 623 -16.57 -25.64 -57.02
CA LEU A 623 -16.73 -26.31 -55.72
C LEU A 623 -17.57 -25.44 -54.78
N ILE A 624 -18.70 -25.95 -54.31
CA ILE A 624 -19.58 -25.30 -53.32
C ILE A 624 -19.32 -25.93 -51.95
N VAL A 625 -18.92 -25.13 -50.97
CA VAL A 625 -18.69 -25.53 -49.58
C VAL A 625 -19.74 -24.86 -48.70
N GLU A 626 -20.78 -25.60 -48.33
CA GLU A 626 -21.95 -25.09 -47.59
C GLU A 626 -22.57 -26.23 -46.75
N ASP A 627 -22.74 -26.00 -45.44
CA ASP A 627 -23.30 -27.00 -44.52
C ASP A 627 -24.83 -27.08 -44.61
N ASN A 628 -25.49 -26.00 -45.02
CA ASN A 628 -26.93 -25.99 -45.22
C ASN A 628 -27.33 -26.70 -46.53
N LYS A 629 -27.90 -27.90 -46.39
CA LYS A 629 -28.36 -28.72 -47.53
C LYS A 629 -29.35 -28.01 -48.45
N GLU A 630 -30.25 -27.18 -47.93
CA GLU A 630 -31.26 -26.48 -48.75
C GLU A 630 -30.62 -25.38 -49.61
N LEU A 631 -29.72 -24.58 -49.02
CA LEU A 631 -28.97 -23.54 -49.75
C LEU A 631 -27.97 -24.16 -50.74
N SER A 632 -27.28 -25.22 -50.33
CA SER A 632 -26.37 -25.98 -51.18
C SER A 632 -27.10 -26.59 -52.39
N SER A 633 -28.23 -27.26 -52.17
CA SER A 633 -29.08 -27.80 -53.25
C SER A 633 -29.67 -26.71 -54.14
N PHE A 634 -30.02 -25.54 -53.59
CA PHE A 634 -30.46 -24.40 -54.38
C PHE A 634 -29.36 -23.89 -55.31
N LEU A 635 -28.15 -23.66 -54.79
CA LEU A 635 -27.00 -23.21 -55.57
C LEU A 635 -26.59 -24.24 -56.62
N GLU A 636 -26.53 -25.53 -56.25
CA GLU A 636 -26.22 -26.62 -57.18
C GLU A 636 -27.21 -26.63 -58.34
N LYS A 637 -28.52 -26.72 -58.08
CA LYS A 637 -29.56 -26.77 -59.13
C LYS A 637 -29.53 -25.57 -60.07
N LYS A 638 -29.18 -24.37 -59.56
CA LYS A 638 -29.15 -23.16 -60.36
C LYS A 638 -27.87 -23.03 -61.19
N LEU A 639 -26.71 -23.37 -60.62
CA LEU A 639 -25.41 -23.24 -61.30
C LEU A 639 -25.09 -24.41 -62.24
N ARG A 640 -25.68 -25.59 -62.01
CA ARG A 640 -25.48 -26.79 -62.84
C ARG A 640 -25.97 -26.66 -64.29
N LEU A 641 -26.71 -25.58 -64.60
CA LEU A 641 -27.10 -25.24 -65.96
C LEU A 641 -25.92 -24.76 -66.83
N ASP A 642 -24.92 -24.11 -66.23
CA ASP A 642 -23.80 -23.46 -66.93
C ASP A 642 -22.42 -24.01 -66.53
N TYR A 643 -22.34 -24.82 -65.47
CA TYR A 643 -21.08 -25.22 -64.84
C TYR A 643 -21.10 -26.67 -64.31
N ASN A 644 -19.93 -27.29 -64.19
CA ASN A 644 -19.74 -28.57 -63.49
C ASN A 644 -19.65 -28.31 -61.98
N ILE A 645 -20.57 -28.88 -61.18
CA ILE A 645 -20.68 -28.57 -59.75
C ILE A 645 -20.24 -29.76 -58.89
N HIS A 646 -19.35 -29.49 -57.94
CA HIS A 646 -19.05 -30.37 -56.80
C HIS A 646 -19.48 -29.68 -55.51
N VAL A 647 -19.97 -30.46 -54.55
CA VAL A 647 -20.47 -29.95 -53.26
C VAL A 647 -19.69 -30.56 -52.11
N SER A 648 -19.38 -29.80 -51.07
CA SER A 648 -18.81 -30.26 -49.80
C SER A 648 -19.55 -29.61 -48.63
N ASP A 649 -19.61 -30.29 -47.49
CA ASP A 649 -20.18 -29.76 -46.24
C ASP A 649 -19.12 -29.05 -45.36
N GLY A 650 -17.90 -28.88 -45.89
CA GLY A 650 -16.77 -28.27 -45.19
C GLY A 650 -15.80 -29.27 -44.57
N THR A 651 -16.18 -30.54 -44.37
CA THR A 651 -15.29 -31.54 -43.75
C THR A 651 -14.18 -32.03 -44.67
N ASP A 652 -14.51 -32.20 -45.95
CA ASP A 652 -13.62 -32.71 -46.99
C ASP A 652 -13.29 -31.63 -48.05
N ALA A 653 -13.58 -30.36 -47.75
CA ALA A 653 -13.47 -29.26 -48.70
C ALA A 653 -12.04 -29.07 -49.23
N ILE A 654 -11.04 -29.16 -48.35
CA ILE A 654 -9.63 -29.02 -48.70
C ILE A 654 -9.17 -30.20 -49.56
N GLU A 655 -9.52 -31.42 -49.17
CA GLU A 655 -9.17 -32.65 -49.91
C GLU A 655 -9.77 -32.63 -51.31
N ARG A 656 -11.08 -32.33 -51.44
CA ARG A 656 -11.75 -32.19 -52.74
C ARG A 656 -11.16 -31.08 -53.60
N ALA A 657 -10.80 -29.94 -53.01
CA ALA A 657 -10.17 -28.85 -53.74
C ALA A 657 -8.80 -29.26 -54.31
N PHE A 658 -8.02 -30.06 -53.57
CA PHE A 658 -6.74 -30.59 -54.03
C PHE A 658 -6.86 -31.71 -55.07
N GLU A 659 -7.91 -32.52 -54.98
CA GLU A 659 -8.18 -33.59 -55.93
C GLU A 659 -8.70 -33.06 -57.27
N ILE A 660 -9.69 -32.17 -57.22
CA ILE A 660 -10.43 -31.71 -58.41
C ILE A 660 -9.75 -30.50 -59.05
N ILE A 661 -9.15 -29.61 -58.26
CA ILE A 661 -8.60 -28.31 -58.68
C ILE A 661 -9.66 -27.51 -59.46
N PRO A 662 -10.73 -27.05 -58.78
CA PRO A 662 -11.84 -26.35 -59.42
C PRO A 662 -11.39 -25.01 -60.02
N ASP A 663 -12.17 -24.49 -60.97
CA ASP A 663 -11.94 -23.17 -61.57
C ASP A 663 -12.37 -22.02 -60.67
N ILE A 664 -13.27 -22.28 -59.70
CA ILE A 664 -13.72 -21.35 -58.66
C ILE A 664 -14.30 -22.10 -57.46
N ILE A 665 -14.15 -21.54 -56.25
CA ILE A 665 -14.69 -22.08 -55.01
C ILE A 665 -15.68 -21.07 -54.41
N ILE A 666 -16.84 -21.55 -53.97
CA ILE A 666 -17.82 -20.78 -53.18
C ILE A 666 -17.83 -21.40 -51.78
N CYS A 667 -17.47 -20.64 -50.74
CA CYS A 667 -17.25 -21.17 -49.40
C CYS A 667 -18.01 -20.37 -48.34
N ASP A 668 -18.80 -21.05 -47.49
CA ASP A 668 -19.36 -20.42 -46.29
C ASP A 668 -18.27 -20.20 -45.22
N VAL A 669 -18.35 -19.08 -44.50
CA VAL A 669 -17.47 -18.76 -43.38
C VAL A 669 -17.81 -19.61 -42.16
N ASN A 670 -19.09 -19.75 -41.84
CA ASN A 670 -19.55 -20.36 -40.58
C ASN A 670 -19.84 -21.86 -40.73
N LEU A 671 -18.81 -22.64 -41.02
CA LEU A 671 -18.92 -24.09 -41.13
C LEU A 671 -18.72 -24.75 -39.75
N PRO A 672 -19.33 -25.93 -39.51
CA PRO A 672 -19.37 -26.55 -38.18
C PRO A 672 -18.03 -27.13 -37.66
N ASN A 673 -17.07 -27.44 -38.53
CA ASN A 673 -15.82 -28.13 -38.14
C ASN A 673 -14.53 -27.32 -38.39
N GLN A 674 -14.52 -26.47 -39.42
CA GLN A 674 -13.37 -25.65 -39.79
C GLN A 674 -13.87 -24.28 -40.18
N ASN A 675 -13.17 -23.22 -39.81
CA ASN A 675 -13.58 -21.88 -40.20
C ASN A 675 -13.34 -21.70 -41.71
N GLY A 676 -14.30 -21.16 -42.47
CA GLY A 676 -14.13 -20.92 -43.90
C GLY A 676 -12.95 -19.99 -44.22
N PHE A 677 -12.56 -19.10 -43.29
CA PHE A 677 -11.34 -18.30 -43.41
C PHE A 677 -10.07 -19.14 -43.34
N GLU A 678 -10.03 -20.17 -42.48
CA GLU A 678 -8.90 -21.10 -42.37
C GLU A 678 -8.80 -21.97 -43.63
N ILE A 679 -9.93 -22.46 -44.15
CA ILE A 679 -9.98 -23.18 -45.43
C ILE A 679 -9.45 -22.30 -46.56
N CYS A 680 -9.88 -21.05 -46.62
CA CYS A 680 -9.41 -20.08 -47.62
C CYS A 680 -7.90 -19.85 -47.52
N ASP A 681 -7.38 -19.61 -46.32
CA ASP A 681 -5.95 -19.37 -46.08
C ASP A 681 -5.09 -20.60 -46.47
N ILE A 682 -5.53 -21.81 -46.10
CA ILE A 682 -4.84 -23.06 -46.47
C ILE A 682 -4.81 -23.23 -48.00
N LEU A 683 -5.95 -23.04 -48.67
CA LEU A 683 -6.05 -23.21 -50.13
C LEU A 683 -5.27 -22.13 -50.89
N LYS A 684 -5.19 -20.91 -50.37
CA LYS A 684 -4.43 -19.81 -50.98
C LYS A 684 -2.92 -19.94 -50.79
N LYS A 685 -2.47 -20.60 -49.72
CA LYS A 685 -1.05 -20.90 -49.47
C LYS A 685 -0.54 -22.15 -50.19
N ASP A 686 -1.43 -23.08 -50.54
CA ASP A 686 -1.05 -24.31 -51.24
C ASP A 686 -0.81 -24.06 -52.74
N LEU A 687 0.33 -24.52 -53.25
CA LEU A 687 0.75 -24.33 -54.64
C LEU A 687 -0.28 -24.89 -55.65
N ARG A 688 -1.04 -25.93 -55.31
CA ARG A 688 -2.01 -26.56 -56.23
C ARG A 688 -3.25 -25.70 -56.43
N THR A 689 -3.67 -24.95 -55.43
CA THR A 689 -4.95 -24.22 -55.40
C THR A 689 -4.80 -22.71 -55.25
N SER A 690 -3.60 -22.18 -55.01
CA SER A 690 -3.33 -20.75 -54.79
C SER A 690 -3.97 -19.84 -55.83
N HIS A 691 -3.89 -20.26 -57.09
CA HIS A 691 -4.44 -19.54 -58.21
C HIS A 691 -5.97 -19.51 -58.20
N VAL A 692 -6.67 -20.53 -57.69
CA VAL A 692 -8.14 -20.69 -57.77
C VAL A 692 -8.84 -19.54 -57.03
N PRO A 693 -9.85 -18.87 -57.63
CA PRO A 693 -10.56 -17.78 -56.99
C PRO A 693 -11.54 -18.34 -55.96
N ILE A 694 -11.66 -17.68 -54.82
CA ILE A 694 -12.54 -18.08 -53.72
C ILE A 694 -13.53 -16.95 -53.42
N ILE A 695 -14.83 -17.25 -53.54
CA ILE A 695 -15.92 -16.39 -53.10
C ILE A 695 -16.36 -16.85 -51.70
N MET A 696 -16.23 -15.96 -50.71
CA MET A 696 -16.72 -16.21 -49.35
C MET A 696 -18.18 -15.78 -49.22
N LEU A 697 -19.04 -16.67 -48.74
CA LEU A 697 -20.40 -16.37 -48.29
C LEU A 697 -20.40 -16.29 -46.77
N THR A 698 -21.09 -15.32 -46.19
CA THR A 698 -20.95 -15.06 -44.74
C THR A 698 -22.17 -14.39 -44.13
N ALA A 699 -22.49 -14.74 -42.89
CA ALA A 699 -23.47 -13.99 -42.10
C ALA A 699 -22.86 -12.78 -41.38
N LEU A 700 -21.53 -12.64 -41.35
CA LEU A 700 -20.82 -11.60 -40.59
C LEU A 700 -20.69 -10.33 -41.44
N SER A 701 -21.27 -9.23 -40.94
CA SER A 701 -21.33 -7.92 -41.61
C SER A 701 -20.48 -6.85 -40.92
N ASP A 702 -19.75 -7.21 -39.86
CA ASP A 702 -18.85 -6.31 -39.14
C ASP A 702 -17.53 -6.09 -39.91
N LYS A 703 -16.91 -4.94 -39.66
CA LYS A 703 -15.69 -4.50 -40.37
C LYS A 703 -14.50 -5.42 -40.11
N ASP A 704 -14.41 -6.01 -38.92
CA ASP A 704 -13.28 -6.86 -38.53
C ASP A 704 -13.34 -8.20 -39.26
N SER A 705 -14.52 -8.82 -39.38
CA SER A 705 -14.73 -10.02 -40.19
C SER A 705 -14.50 -9.77 -41.69
N TYR A 706 -14.82 -8.57 -42.19
CA TYR A 706 -14.51 -8.17 -43.56
C TYR A 706 -13.00 -8.02 -43.80
N LEU A 707 -12.28 -7.43 -42.84
CA LEU A 707 -10.81 -7.34 -42.85
C LEU A 707 -10.15 -8.72 -42.76
N MET A 708 -10.69 -9.63 -41.94
CA MET A 708 -10.23 -11.02 -41.86
C MET A 708 -10.41 -11.76 -43.19
N GLY A 709 -11.54 -11.57 -43.88
CA GLY A 709 -11.76 -12.16 -45.21
C GLY A 709 -10.81 -11.64 -46.30
N LEU A 710 -10.43 -10.36 -46.24
CA LEU A 710 -9.42 -9.81 -47.16
C LEU A 710 -8.01 -10.32 -46.84
N THR A 711 -7.69 -10.49 -45.56
CA THR A 711 -6.37 -10.98 -45.13
C THR A 711 -6.18 -12.47 -45.34
N SER A 712 -7.25 -13.27 -45.39
CA SER A 712 -7.20 -14.71 -45.73
C SER A 712 -7.00 -14.99 -47.23
N GLY A 713 -6.97 -13.95 -48.08
CA GLY A 713 -6.70 -14.09 -49.51
C GLY A 713 -7.91 -14.38 -50.40
N ALA A 714 -9.14 -14.20 -49.90
CA ALA A 714 -10.35 -14.38 -50.71
C ALA A 714 -10.48 -13.32 -51.81
N ASP A 715 -10.96 -13.72 -52.99
CA ASP A 715 -11.10 -12.83 -54.15
C ASP A 715 -12.39 -11.99 -54.09
N LEU A 716 -13.43 -12.51 -53.43
CA LEU A 716 -14.68 -11.80 -53.22
C LEU A 716 -15.36 -12.22 -51.93
N TYR A 717 -15.99 -11.26 -51.27
CA TYR A 717 -16.78 -11.46 -50.06
C TYR A 717 -18.23 -11.03 -50.29
N LEU A 718 -19.20 -11.91 -50.03
CA LEU A 718 -20.64 -11.65 -50.17
C LEU A 718 -21.39 -11.97 -48.88
N THR A 719 -22.11 -10.98 -48.35
CA THR A 719 -22.90 -11.11 -47.12
C THR A 719 -24.27 -11.74 -47.38
N LYS A 720 -24.67 -12.69 -46.55
CA LYS A 720 -26.02 -13.28 -46.47
C LYS A 720 -26.95 -12.29 -45.74
N PRO A 721 -28.12 -11.93 -46.29
CA PRO A 721 -28.68 -12.41 -47.56
C PRO A 721 -28.01 -11.77 -48.78
N PHE A 722 -27.61 -12.59 -49.74
CA PHE A 722 -27.02 -12.16 -51.01
C PHE A 722 -28.01 -12.31 -52.16
N SER A 723 -27.87 -11.46 -53.18
CA SER A 723 -28.61 -11.65 -54.43
C SER A 723 -27.94 -12.72 -55.30
N TYR A 724 -28.74 -13.65 -55.83
CA TYR A 724 -28.24 -14.68 -56.73
C TYR A 724 -27.66 -14.08 -58.01
N SER A 725 -28.27 -13.01 -58.53
CA SER A 725 -27.79 -12.30 -59.72
C SER A 725 -26.38 -11.73 -59.54
N ILE A 726 -26.09 -11.18 -58.35
CA ILE A 726 -24.78 -10.66 -57.99
C ILE A 726 -23.76 -11.80 -57.92
N LEU A 727 -24.10 -12.89 -57.23
CA LEU A 727 -23.23 -14.07 -57.14
C LEU A 727 -22.86 -14.62 -58.54
N MET A 728 -23.85 -14.77 -59.41
CA MET A 728 -23.65 -15.23 -60.79
C MET A 728 -22.73 -14.31 -61.59
N GLN A 729 -22.95 -12.99 -61.52
CA GLN A 729 -22.12 -12.02 -62.23
C GLN A 729 -20.68 -12.01 -61.70
N SER A 730 -20.50 -12.17 -60.40
CA SER A 730 -19.20 -12.30 -59.75
C SER A 730 -18.43 -13.53 -60.21
N ILE A 731 -19.09 -14.69 -60.30
CA ILE A 731 -18.49 -15.92 -60.85
C ILE A 731 -18.00 -15.68 -62.28
N LYS A 732 -18.85 -15.11 -63.13
CA LYS A 732 -18.50 -14.78 -64.53
C LYS A 732 -17.31 -13.82 -64.60
N SER A 733 -17.29 -12.78 -63.77
CA SER A 733 -16.20 -11.80 -63.74
C SER A 733 -14.87 -12.41 -63.29
N LEU A 734 -14.87 -13.27 -62.26
CA LEU A 734 -13.66 -13.91 -61.75
C LEU A 734 -13.08 -14.91 -62.75
N LEU A 735 -13.93 -15.71 -63.40
CA LEU A 735 -13.52 -16.62 -64.47
C LEU A 735 -12.99 -15.85 -65.69
N TYR A 736 -13.64 -14.76 -66.10
CA TYR A 736 -13.17 -13.91 -67.19
C TYR A 736 -11.80 -13.28 -66.90
N ASN A 737 -11.59 -12.78 -65.68
CA ASN A 737 -10.30 -12.21 -65.26
C ASN A 737 -9.18 -13.27 -65.28
N ARG A 738 -9.49 -14.52 -64.92
CA ARG A 738 -8.55 -15.64 -65.03
C ARG A 738 -8.18 -15.96 -66.47
N GLU A 739 -9.15 -16.03 -67.37
CA GLU A 739 -8.86 -16.27 -68.80
C GLU A 739 -8.03 -15.13 -69.40
N LYS A 740 -8.29 -13.87 -69.02
CA LYS A 740 -7.48 -12.73 -69.43
C LYS A 740 -6.03 -12.84 -68.94
N LEU A 741 -5.81 -13.27 -67.70
CA LEU A 741 -4.48 -13.53 -67.14
C LEU A 741 -3.78 -14.68 -67.88
N ARG A 742 -4.48 -15.77 -68.15
CA ARG A 742 -3.99 -16.91 -68.93
C ARG A 742 -3.48 -16.43 -70.30
N ILE A 743 -4.30 -15.70 -71.05
CA ILE A 743 -3.91 -15.13 -72.36
C ILE A 743 -2.68 -14.22 -72.26
N TYR A 744 -2.59 -13.40 -71.20
CA TYR A 744 -1.43 -12.53 -70.99
C TYR A 744 -0.13 -13.32 -70.79
N TYR A 745 -0.14 -14.38 -69.98
CA TYR A 745 1.05 -15.22 -69.77
C TYR A 745 1.39 -16.09 -70.99
N THR A 746 0.39 -16.61 -71.69
CA THR A 746 0.60 -17.39 -72.93
C THR A 746 1.20 -16.53 -74.06
N ASN A 747 0.87 -15.23 -74.13
CA ASN A 747 1.41 -14.33 -75.15
C ASN A 747 2.76 -13.69 -74.78
N ASN A 748 3.11 -13.64 -73.48
CA ASN A 748 4.34 -13.02 -72.97
C ASN A 748 5.30 -14.02 -72.32
N ILE A 749 5.37 -15.26 -72.84
CA ILE A 749 6.19 -16.38 -72.32
C ILE A 749 7.66 -15.96 -72.03
N TYR A 750 8.18 -14.94 -72.73
CA TYR A 750 9.59 -14.56 -72.69
C TYR A 750 9.90 -13.13 -72.23
N LYS A 751 8.90 -12.36 -71.75
CA LYS A 751 9.08 -11.00 -71.21
C LYS A 751 8.32 -10.80 -69.90
N ILE A 752 8.57 -11.67 -68.94
CA ILE A 752 8.10 -11.45 -67.56
C ILE A 752 9.19 -10.66 -66.83
N GLU A 753 9.36 -9.38 -67.18
CA GLU A 753 10.04 -8.42 -66.30
C GLU A 753 9.04 -7.84 -65.30
N GLN A 754 9.55 -7.48 -64.11
CA GLN A 754 8.79 -7.00 -62.96
C GLN A 754 7.86 -5.84 -63.31
N THR A 755 6.62 -6.15 -63.64
CA THR A 755 5.51 -5.20 -63.49
C THR A 755 4.80 -5.57 -62.21
N ALA A 756 5.00 -4.73 -61.19
CA ALA A 756 4.41 -4.87 -59.88
C ALA A 756 2.89 -4.68 -59.96
N SER A 757 2.15 -5.77 -60.23
CA SER A 757 0.77 -5.92 -59.82
C SER A 757 0.32 -7.37 -60.05
N PHE A 758 0.01 -8.06 -58.95
CA PHE A 758 -0.61 -9.39 -58.80
C PHE A 758 0.28 -10.66 -58.75
N GLY A 759 0.12 -11.41 -57.65
CA GLY A 759 0.42 -12.85 -57.49
C GLY A 759 1.88 -13.24 -57.38
N ASN A 760 2.56 -12.93 -56.25
CA ASN A 760 3.94 -13.38 -56.00
C ASN A 760 4.07 -14.89 -56.24
N THR A 761 3.14 -15.70 -55.76
CA THR A 761 3.22 -17.17 -55.81
C THR A 761 3.18 -17.77 -57.21
N GLU A 762 2.30 -17.28 -58.10
CA GLU A 762 2.22 -17.76 -59.48
C GLU A 762 3.40 -17.27 -60.31
N GLN A 763 3.82 -16.02 -60.12
CA GLN A 763 4.99 -15.47 -60.79
C GLN A 763 6.27 -16.17 -60.33
N ASP A 764 6.40 -16.44 -59.03
CA ASP A 764 7.51 -17.21 -58.44
C ASP A 764 7.51 -18.64 -58.95
N PHE A 765 6.34 -19.29 -59.08
CA PHE A 765 6.22 -20.61 -59.68
C PHE A 765 6.67 -20.62 -61.14
N VAL A 766 6.16 -19.70 -61.97
CA VAL A 766 6.58 -19.60 -63.38
C VAL A 766 8.06 -19.25 -63.49
N LYS A 767 8.61 -18.42 -62.60
CA LYS A 767 10.03 -18.06 -62.56
C LYS A 767 10.91 -19.25 -62.16
N ALA A 768 10.52 -20.00 -61.12
CA ALA A 768 11.22 -21.21 -60.68
C ALA A 768 11.20 -22.28 -61.78
N MET A 769 10.01 -22.55 -62.35
CA MET A 769 9.85 -23.47 -63.47
C MET A 769 10.69 -23.04 -64.69
N ASN A 770 10.67 -21.76 -65.05
CA ASN A 770 11.49 -21.24 -66.15
C ASN A 770 12.99 -21.29 -65.87
N GLY A 771 13.41 -21.10 -64.61
CA GLY A 771 14.78 -21.28 -64.16
C GLY A 771 15.23 -22.73 -64.33
N ASP A 772 14.50 -23.66 -63.75
CA ASP A 772 14.79 -25.10 -63.83
C ASP A 772 14.82 -25.60 -65.28
N ILE A 773 13.87 -25.15 -66.11
CA ILE A 773 13.86 -25.48 -67.53
C ILE A 773 15.14 -24.93 -68.18
N LYS A 774 15.47 -23.64 -68.00
CA LYS A 774 16.64 -22.99 -68.61
C LYS A 774 17.96 -23.67 -68.23
N ASP A 775 18.13 -23.99 -66.96
CA ASP A 775 19.35 -24.58 -66.41
C ASP A 775 19.56 -26.03 -66.90
N ASN A 776 18.49 -26.70 -67.35
CA ASN A 776 18.51 -28.08 -67.82
C ASN A 776 18.22 -28.25 -69.33
N LEU A 777 18.17 -27.16 -70.13
CA LEU A 777 17.87 -27.22 -71.57
C LEU A 777 18.87 -28.07 -72.37
N ASP A 778 20.11 -28.17 -71.90
CA ASP A 778 21.22 -28.83 -72.59
C ASP A 778 21.27 -30.34 -72.25
N ASN A 779 20.40 -30.80 -71.34
CA ASN A 779 20.32 -32.19 -70.90
C ASN A 779 19.25 -32.97 -71.70
N PRO A 780 19.64 -33.95 -72.55
CA PRO A 780 18.69 -34.75 -73.33
C PRO A 780 17.83 -35.70 -72.48
N ASN A 781 18.22 -35.99 -71.23
CA ASN A 781 17.46 -36.83 -70.30
C ASN A 781 16.48 -36.04 -69.41
N PHE A 782 16.39 -34.72 -69.57
CA PHE A 782 15.48 -33.89 -68.79
C PHE A 782 14.02 -34.23 -69.10
N SER A 783 13.30 -34.74 -68.09
CA SER A 783 11.93 -35.24 -68.20
C SER A 783 10.95 -34.38 -67.40
N VAL A 784 9.65 -34.53 -67.70
CA VAL A 784 8.60 -33.83 -66.94
C VAL A 784 8.56 -34.34 -65.49
N GLU A 785 8.96 -35.60 -65.27
CA GLU A 785 9.14 -36.20 -63.95
C GLU A 785 10.18 -35.46 -63.12
N GLN A 786 11.37 -35.19 -63.66
CA GLN A 786 12.41 -34.43 -62.96
C GLN A 786 12.00 -32.98 -62.67
N LEU A 787 11.29 -32.34 -63.59
CA LEU A 787 10.74 -31.00 -63.34
C LEU A 787 9.68 -31.01 -62.23
N ALA A 788 8.86 -32.06 -62.17
CA ALA A 788 7.86 -32.23 -61.12
C ALA A 788 8.53 -32.45 -59.75
N ASP A 789 9.58 -33.28 -59.70
CA ASP A 789 10.37 -33.54 -58.49
C ASP A 789 11.07 -32.27 -57.99
N ASN A 790 11.71 -31.49 -58.88
CA ASN A 790 12.38 -30.23 -58.51
C ASN A 790 11.41 -29.18 -57.95
N LEU A 791 10.17 -29.16 -58.47
CA LEU A 791 9.10 -28.28 -58.00
C LEU A 791 8.30 -28.86 -56.82
N ASN A 792 8.70 -30.02 -56.29
CA ASN A 792 8.04 -30.75 -55.19
C ASN A 792 6.53 -31.00 -55.42
N ILE A 793 6.13 -31.31 -56.66
CA ILE A 793 4.74 -31.63 -57.00
C ILE A 793 4.64 -32.91 -57.82
N SER A 794 3.53 -33.63 -57.72
CA SER A 794 3.37 -34.83 -58.56
C SER A 794 3.26 -34.46 -60.04
N ARG A 795 3.70 -35.37 -60.93
CA ARG A 795 3.60 -35.20 -62.39
C ARG A 795 2.20 -34.78 -62.83
N SER A 796 1.16 -35.44 -62.33
CA SER A 796 -0.24 -35.13 -62.70
C SER A 796 -0.69 -33.73 -62.25
N GLN A 797 -0.18 -33.25 -61.11
CA GLN A 797 -0.47 -31.91 -60.60
C GLN A 797 0.30 -30.84 -61.38
N LEU A 798 1.55 -31.10 -61.79
CA LEU A 798 2.30 -30.21 -62.68
C LEU A 798 1.56 -29.99 -64.00
N TYR A 799 1.09 -31.07 -64.65
CA TYR A 799 0.30 -30.95 -65.88
C TYR A 799 -0.96 -30.11 -65.68
N ARG A 800 -1.73 -30.36 -64.61
CA ARG A 800 -2.96 -29.61 -64.32
C ARG A 800 -2.67 -28.15 -64.00
N LYS A 801 -1.67 -27.86 -63.17
CA LYS A 801 -1.27 -26.51 -62.78
C LYS A 801 -0.77 -25.69 -63.98
N VAL A 802 0.08 -26.28 -64.82
CA VAL A 802 0.60 -25.61 -66.03
C VAL A 802 -0.52 -25.38 -67.04
N LYS A 803 -1.42 -26.36 -67.23
CA LYS A 803 -2.60 -26.19 -68.08
C LYS A 803 -3.52 -25.08 -67.55
N ALA A 804 -3.73 -24.99 -66.24
CA ALA A 804 -4.57 -23.98 -65.61
C ALA A 804 -3.97 -22.56 -65.70
N ILE A 805 -2.66 -22.41 -65.55
CA ILE A 805 -1.99 -21.09 -65.59
C ILE A 805 -1.67 -20.63 -67.02
N LEU A 806 -1.12 -21.52 -67.86
CA LEU A 806 -0.53 -21.17 -69.16
C LEU A 806 -1.34 -21.66 -70.36
N GLY A 807 -2.34 -22.51 -70.13
CA GLY A 807 -3.26 -22.98 -71.16
C GLY A 807 -2.75 -24.01 -72.13
N ILE A 808 -1.48 -24.39 -72.02
CA ILE A 808 -0.81 -25.39 -72.86
C ILE A 808 -0.24 -26.51 -71.99
N SER A 809 0.09 -27.65 -72.59
CA SER A 809 0.72 -28.74 -71.83
C SER A 809 2.15 -28.36 -71.42
N ILE A 810 2.62 -28.88 -70.29
CA ILE A 810 4.00 -28.65 -69.84
C ILE A 810 5.03 -29.20 -70.85
N SER A 811 4.69 -30.27 -71.56
CA SER A 811 5.52 -30.82 -72.65
C SER A 811 5.67 -29.82 -73.81
N ASP A 812 4.56 -29.20 -74.24
CA ASP A 812 4.59 -28.17 -75.27
C ASP A 812 5.36 -26.93 -74.79
N TYR A 813 5.23 -26.59 -73.51
CA TYR A 813 5.93 -25.46 -72.90
C TYR A 813 7.45 -25.65 -72.89
N ILE A 814 7.95 -26.82 -72.48
CA ILE A 814 9.39 -27.15 -72.52
C ILE A 814 9.90 -27.15 -73.97
N ASN A 815 9.13 -27.76 -74.89
CA ASN A 815 9.50 -27.79 -76.30
C ASN A 815 9.58 -26.37 -76.88
N ASN A 816 8.69 -25.48 -76.47
CA ASN A 816 8.69 -24.09 -76.87
C ASN A 816 9.96 -23.34 -76.44
N PHE A 817 10.46 -23.61 -75.22
CA PHE A 817 11.73 -23.09 -74.71
C PHE A 817 12.94 -23.59 -75.50
N LYS A 818 13.01 -24.91 -75.76
CA LYS A 818 14.08 -25.52 -76.57
C LYS A 818 14.16 -24.92 -77.97
N LEU A 819 13.00 -24.75 -78.63
CA LEU A 819 12.90 -24.14 -79.95
C LEU A 819 13.35 -22.67 -79.98
N GLN A 820 13.07 -21.91 -78.91
CA GLN A 820 13.46 -20.50 -78.84
C GLN A 820 14.97 -20.32 -78.60
N ARG A 821 15.57 -21.11 -77.71
CA ARG A 821 17.04 -21.09 -77.51
C ARG A 821 17.75 -21.54 -78.79
N ALA A 822 17.24 -22.57 -79.47
CA ALA A 822 17.74 -22.97 -80.77
C ALA A 822 17.63 -21.85 -81.83
N LYS A 823 16.52 -21.08 -81.84
CA LYS A 823 16.37 -19.89 -82.68
C LYS A 823 17.47 -18.85 -82.42
N SER A 824 17.74 -18.53 -81.15
CA SER A 824 18.81 -17.59 -80.77
C SER A 824 20.21 -18.12 -81.14
N MET A 825 20.45 -19.42 -81.00
CA MET A 825 21.73 -20.04 -81.40
C MET A 825 21.92 -20.06 -82.92
N LEU A 826 20.85 -20.19 -83.70
CA LEU A 826 20.90 -20.09 -85.16
C LEU A 826 21.33 -18.69 -85.62
N GLU A 827 21.01 -17.65 -84.84
CA GLU A 827 21.35 -16.24 -85.09
C GLU A 827 22.75 -15.86 -84.58
N THR A 828 23.20 -16.43 -83.46
CA THR A 828 24.41 -15.97 -82.74
C THR A 828 25.61 -16.91 -82.84
N THR A 829 25.43 -18.17 -83.23
CA THR A 829 26.50 -19.20 -83.24
C THR A 829 26.73 -19.80 -84.62
N SER A 830 27.96 -20.24 -84.86
CA SER A 830 28.39 -20.94 -86.10
C SER A 830 28.21 -22.46 -86.07
N LEU A 831 27.63 -23.03 -85.00
CA LEU A 831 27.38 -24.47 -84.84
C LEU A 831 26.45 -25.00 -85.94
N SER A 832 26.61 -26.23 -86.42
CA SER A 832 25.71 -26.85 -87.40
C SER A 832 24.27 -27.01 -86.86
N VAL A 833 23.28 -27.15 -87.74
CA VAL A 833 21.87 -27.37 -87.34
C VAL A 833 21.73 -28.62 -86.47
N SER A 834 22.50 -29.67 -86.74
CA SER A 834 22.54 -30.89 -85.93
C SER A 834 23.15 -30.65 -84.54
N GLU A 835 24.24 -29.89 -84.44
CA GLU A 835 24.86 -29.52 -83.15
C GLU A 835 23.94 -28.62 -82.31
N ILE A 836 23.21 -27.70 -82.95
CA ILE A 836 22.20 -26.87 -82.27
C ILE A 836 21.04 -27.73 -81.77
N ALA A 837 20.57 -28.70 -82.55
CA ALA A 837 19.51 -29.61 -82.11
C ALA A 837 19.92 -30.38 -80.84
N TYR A 838 21.12 -30.98 -80.82
CA TYR A 838 21.61 -31.71 -79.65
C TYR A 838 21.91 -30.79 -78.46
N SER A 839 22.47 -29.61 -78.70
CA SER A 839 22.77 -28.63 -77.63
C SER A 839 21.51 -28.07 -76.96
N ASN A 840 20.34 -28.19 -77.59
CA ASN A 840 19.05 -27.79 -77.01
C ASN A 840 18.22 -29.00 -76.54
N GLY A 841 18.87 -30.16 -76.36
CA GLY A 841 18.25 -31.35 -75.78
C GLY A 841 17.19 -32.02 -76.64
N PHE A 842 17.28 -31.91 -77.98
CA PHE A 842 16.46 -32.70 -78.90
C PHE A 842 17.07 -34.08 -79.15
N SER A 843 16.24 -35.12 -79.15
CA SER A 843 16.66 -36.52 -79.38
C SER A 843 17.07 -36.80 -80.83
N SER A 844 16.59 -36.02 -81.80
CA SER A 844 17.04 -36.09 -83.19
C SER A 844 16.97 -34.73 -83.92
N PRO A 845 17.93 -34.43 -84.83
CA PRO A 845 17.89 -33.23 -85.67
C PRO A 845 16.68 -33.13 -86.60
N ASN A 846 16.12 -34.28 -87.03
CA ASN A 846 14.93 -34.33 -87.86
C ASN A 846 13.69 -33.84 -87.10
N TYR A 847 13.50 -34.34 -85.86
CA TYR A 847 12.40 -33.90 -85.00
C TYR A 847 12.49 -32.41 -84.68
N PHE A 848 13.70 -31.91 -84.39
CA PHE A 848 13.95 -30.47 -84.21
C PHE A 848 13.51 -29.67 -85.45
N SER A 849 13.91 -30.10 -86.64
CA SER A 849 13.61 -29.38 -87.89
C SER A 849 12.11 -29.32 -88.19
N THR A 850 11.36 -30.40 -87.92
CA THR A 850 9.91 -30.43 -88.06
C THR A 850 9.23 -29.52 -87.04
N ALA A 851 9.62 -29.60 -85.77
CA ALA A 851 9.05 -28.78 -84.70
C ALA A 851 9.35 -27.28 -84.88
N PHE A 852 10.55 -26.94 -85.34
CA PHE A 852 10.96 -25.57 -85.64
C PHE A 852 10.17 -24.99 -86.82
N LYS A 853 10.01 -25.76 -87.90
CA LYS A 853 9.21 -25.36 -89.07
C LYS A 853 7.73 -25.19 -88.72
N GLN A 854 7.17 -26.09 -87.89
CA GLN A 854 5.78 -26.00 -87.45
C GLN A 854 5.51 -24.73 -86.62
N LYS A 855 6.50 -24.31 -85.81
CA LYS A 855 6.36 -23.14 -84.93
C LYS A 855 6.68 -21.80 -85.61
N TYR A 856 7.71 -21.76 -86.46
CA TYR A 856 8.22 -20.50 -87.03
C TYR A 856 7.98 -20.36 -88.54
N GLY A 857 7.37 -21.35 -89.20
CA GLY A 857 7.05 -21.33 -90.63
C GLY A 857 8.20 -21.75 -91.55
N ASP A 858 9.45 -21.50 -91.15
CA ASP A 858 10.67 -21.80 -91.92
C ASP A 858 11.50 -22.94 -91.34
N SER A 859 12.25 -23.67 -92.18
CA SER A 859 13.20 -24.67 -91.71
C SER A 859 14.41 -24.01 -91.01
N PRO A 860 15.07 -24.66 -90.03
CA PRO A 860 16.25 -24.09 -89.36
C PRO A 860 17.36 -23.63 -90.31
N ASP A 861 17.63 -24.38 -91.38
CA ASP A 861 18.62 -24.03 -92.41
C ASP A 861 18.19 -22.81 -93.23
N SER A 862 16.91 -22.73 -93.60
CA SER A 862 16.35 -21.56 -94.29
C SER A 862 16.44 -20.32 -93.39
N TYR A 863 16.06 -20.47 -92.12
CA TYR A 863 16.07 -19.40 -91.13
C TYR A 863 17.47 -18.83 -90.91
N ARG A 864 18.49 -19.69 -90.80
CA ARG A 864 19.90 -19.25 -90.67
C ARG A 864 20.40 -18.49 -91.89
N LYS A 865 20.04 -18.90 -93.11
CA LYS A 865 20.45 -18.20 -94.35
C LYS A 865 19.94 -16.76 -94.41
N THR A 866 18.85 -16.46 -93.70
CA THR A 866 18.29 -15.12 -93.58
C THR A 866 19.19 -14.17 -92.75
N PHE A 867 20.03 -14.71 -91.85
CA PHE A 867 20.93 -13.93 -90.98
C PHE A 867 22.43 -14.11 -91.30
N GLY A 868 22.81 -15.17 -92.02
CA GLY A 868 24.20 -15.49 -92.41
C GLY A 868 24.80 -14.69 -93.58
N LYS A 869 24.31 -13.47 -93.84
CA LYS A 869 24.97 -12.48 -94.70
C LYS A 869 25.29 -11.23 -93.89
N LYS A 870 26.40 -11.28 -93.16
CA LYS A 870 27.30 -10.14 -92.97
C LYS A 870 28.72 -10.65 -92.81
#